data_AF-A0A8J4QXJ8-F1
#
_entry.id   AF-A0A8J4QXJ8-F1
#
_cell.length_a   1.000
_cell.length_b   1.000
_cell.length_c   1.000
_cell.angle_alpha   90.00
_cell.angle_beta   90.00
_cell.angle_gamma   90.00
#
_symmetry.space_group_name_H-M   'P 1'
#
loop_
_entity.id
_entity.type
_entity.pdbx_description
1 polymer ?
#
loop_
_entity_poly.entity_id
_entity_poly.type
_entity_poly.pdbx_seq_one_letter_code
_entity_poly.pdbx_strand_id
1 'polypeptide(L)'
;MLLHCFCGQLIIEFVEKENIPLEGARPAQILLGRDTRPSGESLLEAAKQGINSILGAVAIDMGIVTTPQLHWMVRAQKGVKASELDYFEQLSSSFRCLMDLIPSGSTFNEVDYKLVVDGANSVGGEKLEVLKKRLDGLAIEVRNSGKDGGVLNEGVGADYLTGRVEEKRRWSEGIHQAIEAKEGLKIQADSVIVAQITYQSLFKLYPKLSGMTGTAKTEEKEFLKMFQIPVIEVPTNLPNIRKDLPIQAFATARGKWDHVRQEVAYIVENSEHLSNLLREWNIPHNVLHARPKYAGKEAEIVAQAGQKNAITISTNMAGRGTDIILGGNPKMLAKEIIEDQLLSGLTREAPNVEVDGGEISQKVLSKTKVKSSSLALLAKAALMAKYVCKSEGKSWTYQKAKTLILEAVEMSQSINLKDIEKLVDEESEMYPLGPTIALAYLSVVKDCEVHCSREGYEVKRIGGLHVIGTSLHGSRRIDNQLRGRAGRQGDPGSTRFMVSLQDEMFQKFNFDTEWAVRLISKITNDEDVPIEGETIVKQLLALQINVEKYFFGIRKSLVKFDEVLEVQRKHVYDLRQLILTGDSESCSQYILQYMQAVVDEIVFGNVDPLKHPRSWSLGKLMKEFISIAGKLLDGIKLKVTSIYKFIRQPNTLKADLLYDHRVLRMSYEFMQRHQHRKQLTA
;
A
#
# COMPACT_ATOMS: atom_id res chain seq x y z
N MET A 1 -6.62 12.98 -34.11
CA MET A 1 -6.84 12.48 -35.48
C MET A 1 -5.64 12.81 -36.40
N LEU A 2 -4.40 12.43 -36.05
CA LEU A 2 -3.22 12.73 -36.88
C LEU A 2 -2.06 11.69 -36.83
N LEU A 3 -2.04 10.75 -35.87
CA LEU A 3 -1.03 9.66 -35.84
C LEU A 3 -1.46 8.38 -36.57
N HIS A 4 -2.74 8.19 -36.87
CA HIS A 4 -3.28 6.88 -37.27
C HIS A 4 -2.91 6.43 -38.69
N CYS A 5 -2.44 7.33 -39.56
CA CYS A 5 -2.12 6.99 -40.95
C CYS A 5 -0.74 6.33 -41.13
N PHE A 6 0.22 6.57 -40.22
CA PHE A 6 1.62 6.18 -40.45
C PHE A 6 1.94 4.71 -40.18
N CYS A 7 1.26 4.05 -39.23
CA CYS A 7 1.60 2.68 -38.84
C CYS A 7 1.19 1.63 -39.87
N GLY A 8 0.04 1.79 -40.54
CA GLY A 8 -0.42 0.82 -41.53
C GLY A 8 0.49 0.77 -42.77
N GLN A 9 0.96 1.93 -43.23
CA GLN A 9 1.79 2.04 -44.42
C GLN A 9 3.20 1.45 -44.21
N LEU A 10 3.81 1.68 -43.03
CA LEU A 10 5.08 1.06 -42.66
C LEU A 10 5.04 -0.49 -42.59
N ILE A 11 3.89 -1.06 -42.19
CA ILE A 11 3.74 -2.53 -42.13
C ILE A 11 3.62 -3.11 -43.54
N ILE A 12 2.89 -2.45 -44.45
CA ILE A 12 2.80 -2.86 -45.86
C ILE A 12 4.17 -2.76 -46.54
N GLU A 13 4.86 -1.62 -46.40
CA GLU A 13 6.22 -1.43 -46.92
C GLU A 13 7.21 -2.48 -46.39
N PHE A 14 7.09 -2.89 -45.12
CA PHE A 14 7.94 -3.94 -44.55
C PHE A 14 7.66 -5.34 -45.15
N VAL A 15 6.38 -5.70 -45.33
CA VAL A 15 5.98 -7.00 -45.90
C VAL A 15 6.38 -7.11 -47.38
N GLU A 16 6.21 -6.04 -48.16
CA GLU A 16 6.63 -6.00 -49.57
C GLU A 16 8.16 -6.04 -49.71
N LYS A 17 8.89 -5.33 -48.83
CA LYS A 17 10.35 -5.21 -48.87
C LYS A 17 11.09 -6.49 -48.44
N GLU A 18 10.61 -7.17 -47.41
CA GLU A 18 11.18 -8.44 -46.94
C GLU A 18 10.59 -9.67 -47.70
N ASN A 19 9.69 -9.43 -48.66
CA ASN A 19 9.13 -10.40 -49.60
C ASN A 19 8.60 -11.69 -48.93
N ILE A 20 7.85 -11.51 -47.83
CA ILE A 20 7.41 -12.61 -46.95
C ILE A 20 6.28 -13.40 -47.64
N PRO A 21 6.46 -14.71 -47.95
CA PRO A 21 5.47 -15.49 -48.69
C PRO A 21 4.26 -15.83 -47.82
N LEU A 22 3.15 -15.11 -48.00
CA LEU A 22 1.86 -15.34 -47.33
C LEU A 22 0.99 -16.43 -48.02
N GLU A 23 1.61 -17.46 -48.58
CA GLU A 23 0.87 -18.57 -49.19
C GLU A 23 0.23 -19.48 -48.12
N GLY A 24 -1.10 -19.62 -48.17
CA GLY A 24 -1.86 -20.60 -47.38
C GLY A 24 -2.46 -20.11 -46.05
N ALA A 25 -2.20 -18.88 -45.63
CA ALA A 25 -2.84 -18.30 -44.45
C ALA A 25 -4.34 -18.09 -44.69
N ARG A 26 -5.19 -18.92 -44.06
CA ARG A 26 -6.65 -18.70 -44.06
C ARG A 26 -6.97 -17.43 -43.25
N PRO A 27 -7.91 -16.57 -43.70
CA PRO A 27 -8.23 -15.34 -43.01
C PRO A 27 -8.73 -15.61 -41.58
N ALA A 28 -8.19 -14.87 -40.62
CA ALA A 28 -8.45 -15.08 -39.20
C ALA A 28 -9.81 -14.49 -38.83
N GLN A 29 -10.82 -15.35 -38.67
CA GLN A 29 -12.15 -14.95 -38.18
C GLN A 29 -12.09 -14.76 -36.66
N ILE A 30 -12.44 -13.56 -36.20
CA ILE A 30 -12.48 -13.21 -34.77
C ILE A 30 -13.92 -12.88 -34.40
N LEU A 31 -14.55 -13.73 -33.60
CA LEU A 31 -15.89 -13.49 -33.08
C LEU A 31 -15.82 -12.47 -31.93
N LEU A 32 -16.56 -11.37 -32.07
CA LEU A 32 -16.68 -10.33 -31.06
C LEU A 32 -18.08 -10.36 -30.45
N GLY A 33 -18.16 -10.31 -29.12
CA GLY A 33 -19.42 -10.17 -28.39
C GLY A 33 -19.31 -9.06 -27.35
N ARG A 34 -20.42 -8.36 -27.09
CA ARG A 34 -20.53 -7.36 -26.03
C ARG A 34 -21.58 -7.76 -25.00
N ASP A 35 -21.53 -7.14 -23.83
CA ASP A 35 -22.60 -7.20 -22.84
C ASP A 35 -23.59 -6.03 -23.00
N THR A 36 -24.49 -5.88 -22.03
CA THR A 36 -25.57 -4.87 -22.00
C THR A 36 -25.11 -3.47 -21.57
N ARG A 37 -23.85 -3.25 -21.20
CA ARG A 37 -23.36 -1.93 -20.76
C ARG A 37 -23.31 -0.93 -21.92
N PRO A 38 -23.68 0.36 -21.73
CA PRO A 38 -23.66 1.37 -22.79
C PRO A 38 -22.29 1.55 -23.48
N SER A 39 -21.20 1.38 -22.73
CA SER A 39 -19.83 1.44 -23.28
C SER A 39 -19.46 0.26 -24.18
N GLY A 40 -20.19 -0.86 -24.10
CA GLY A 40 -19.92 -2.07 -24.86
C GLY A 40 -20.07 -1.90 -26.36
N GLU A 41 -20.94 -0.99 -26.82
CA GLU A 41 -21.15 -0.71 -28.24
C GLU A 41 -19.96 0.06 -28.85
N SER A 42 -19.48 1.10 -28.18
CA SER A 42 -18.29 1.84 -28.61
C SER A 42 -17.00 0.99 -28.53
N LEU A 43 -16.90 0.11 -27.53
CA LEU A 43 -15.77 -0.83 -27.40
C LEU A 43 -15.77 -1.88 -28.51
N LEU A 44 -16.94 -2.43 -28.84
CA LEU A 44 -17.12 -3.39 -29.93
C LEU A 44 -16.76 -2.78 -31.29
N GLU A 45 -17.17 -1.54 -31.56
CA GLU A 45 -16.86 -0.86 -32.81
C GLU A 45 -15.36 -0.51 -32.93
N ALA A 46 -14.73 -0.09 -31.83
CA ALA A 46 -13.27 0.10 -31.78
C ALA A 46 -12.51 -1.22 -32.01
N ALA A 47 -13.00 -2.34 -31.45
CA ALA A 47 -12.41 -3.66 -31.65
C ALA A 47 -12.51 -4.13 -33.11
N LYS A 48 -13.67 -3.92 -33.78
CA LYS A 48 -13.82 -4.16 -35.23
C LYS A 48 -12.83 -3.35 -36.05
N GLN A 49 -12.71 -2.05 -35.77
CA GLN A 49 -11.80 -1.16 -36.51
C GLN A 49 -10.33 -1.56 -36.31
N GLY A 50 -9.94 -1.96 -35.09
CA GLY A 50 -8.61 -2.51 -34.81
C GLY A 50 -8.34 -3.81 -35.58
N ILE A 51 -9.26 -4.78 -35.51
CA ILE A 51 -9.10 -6.09 -36.17
C ILE A 51 -9.11 -5.97 -37.69
N ASN A 52 -10.03 -5.20 -38.27
CA ASN A 52 -10.13 -5.01 -39.72
C ASN A 52 -8.98 -4.16 -40.29
N SER A 53 -8.13 -3.56 -39.45
CA SER A 53 -6.86 -2.94 -39.87
C SER A 53 -5.72 -3.95 -40.07
N ILE A 54 -5.89 -5.21 -39.62
CA ILE A 54 -4.92 -6.29 -39.78
C ILE A 54 -5.21 -7.02 -41.08
N LEU A 55 -4.22 -7.08 -41.98
CA LEU A 55 -4.37 -7.65 -43.31
C LEU A 55 -4.78 -9.14 -43.22
N GLY A 56 -5.99 -9.46 -43.72
CA GLY A 56 -6.53 -10.82 -43.71
C GLY A 56 -7.25 -11.25 -42.41
N ALA A 57 -7.40 -10.39 -41.42
CA ALA A 57 -8.31 -10.66 -40.30
C ALA A 57 -9.74 -10.19 -40.62
N VAL A 58 -10.75 -10.86 -40.03
CA VAL A 58 -12.17 -10.52 -40.21
C VAL A 58 -12.85 -10.51 -38.84
N ALA A 59 -13.26 -9.33 -38.37
CA ALA A 59 -14.12 -9.20 -37.21
C ALA A 59 -15.56 -9.61 -37.57
N ILE A 60 -16.13 -10.55 -36.81
CA ILE A 60 -17.52 -10.97 -36.92
C ILE A 60 -18.26 -10.53 -35.66
N ASP A 61 -19.29 -9.71 -35.82
CA ASP A 61 -20.12 -9.23 -34.73
C ASP A 61 -21.18 -10.26 -34.33
N MET A 62 -21.16 -10.68 -33.05
CA MET A 62 -22.14 -11.58 -32.45
C MET A 62 -23.18 -10.82 -31.60
N GLY A 63 -23.08 -9.50 -31.49
CA GLY A 63 -23.99 -8.65 -30.74
C GLY A 63 -23.89 -8.81 -29.22
N ILE A 64 -25.04 -8.72 -28.55
CA ILE A 64 -25.14 -8.89 -27.09
C ILE A 64 -25.16 -10.38 -26.73
N VAL A 65 -24.05 -10.89 -26.20
CA VAL A 65 -23.85 -12.29 -25.79
C VAL A 65 -23.03 -12.39 -24.50
N THR A 66 -23.32 -13.41 -23.70
CA THR A 66 -22.54 -13.73 -22.49
C THR A 66 -21.25 -14.49 -22.83
N THR A 67 -20.24 -14.42 -21.96
CA THR A 67 -18.95 -15.11 -22.16
C THR A 67 -19.08 -16.62 -22.43
N PRO A 68 -19.97 -17.38 -21.74
CA PRO A 68 -20.20 -18.80 -22.07
C PRO A 68 -20.76 -19.03 -23.48
N GLN A 69 -21.68 -18.18 -23.94
CA GLN A 69 -22.24 -18.25 -25.30
C GLN A 69 -21.17 -17.96 -26.36
N LEU A 70 -20.33 -16.94 -26.14
CA LEU A 70 -19.23 -16.61 -27.05
C LEU A 70 -18.21 -17.76 -27.11
N HIS A 71 -17.83 -18.34 -25.97
CA HIS A 71 -16.97 -19.52 -25.92
C HIS A 71 -17.58 -20.75 -26.62
N TRP A 72 -18.90 -20.95 -26.52
CA TRP A 72 -19.61 -22.01 -27.24
C TRP A 72 -19.52 -21.81 -28.76
N MET A 73 -19.83 -20.60 -29.24
CA MET A 73 -19.77 -20.26 -30.67
C MET A 73 -18.36 -20.45 -31.25
N VAL A 74 -17.32 -19.96 -30.55
CA VAL A 74 -15.91 -20.17 -30.94
C VAL A 74 -15.55 -21.66 -30.97
N ARG A 75 -16.00 -22.46 -29.99
CA ARG A 75 -15.71 -23.90 -29.93
C ARG A 75 -16.37 -24.70 -31.05
N ALA A 76 -17.60 -24.36 -31.41
CA ALA A 76 -18.39 -25.09 -32.40
C ALA A 76 -18.04 -24.77 -33.86
N GLN A 77 -17.34 -23.67 -34.12
CA GLN A 77 -17.02 -23.21 -35.49
C GLN A 77 -16.03 -24.10 -36.27
N LYS A 78 -15.65 -25.28 -35.75
CA LYS A 78 -14.99 -26.36 -36.50
C LYS A 78 -15.99 -27.24 -37.28
N GLY A 79 -16.82 -26.60 -38.11
CA GLY A 79 -17.65 -27.27 -39.12
C GLY A 79 -19.16 -27.23 -38.92
N VAL A 80 -19.67 -26.63 -37.83
CA VAL A 80 -21.12 -26.46 -37.59
C VAL A 80 -21.45 -24.97 -37.41
N LYS A 81 -22.60 -24.51 -37.94
CA LYS A 81 -23.19 -23.22 -37.56
C LYS A 81 -23.80 -23.36 -36.17
N ALA A 82 -23.13 -22.82 -35.14
CA ALA A 82 -23.72 -22.69 -33.81
C ALA A 82 -24.32 -21.30 -33.62
N SER A 83 -25.52 -21.29 -33.05
CA SER A 83 -26.28 -20.11 -32.65
C SER A 83 -26.45 -20.05 -31.13
N GLU A 84 -27.00 -18.93 -30.66
CA GLU A 84 -27.44 -18.77 -29.27
C GLU A 84 -28.55 -19.77 -28.89
N LEU A 85 -29.40 -20.16 -29.86
CA LEU A 85 -30.50 -21.09 -29.63
C LEU A 85 -29.98 -22.51 -29.38
N ASP A 86 -28.98 -22.96 -30.15
CA ASP A 86 -28.37 -24.29 -29.98
C ASP A 86 -27.68 -24.43 -28.61
N TYR A 87 -27.06 -23.34 -28.12
CA TYR A 87 -26.50 -23.29 -26.76
C TYR A 87 -27.58 -23.50 -25.70
N PHE A 88 -28.72 -22.81 -25.81
CA PHE A 88 -29.84 -22.98 -24.89
C PHE A 88 -30.51 -24.36 -25.02
N GLU A 89 -30.57 -24.95 -26.21
CA GLU A 89 -31.10 -26.29 -26.42
C GLU A 89 -30.17 -27.37 -25.82
N GLN A 90 -28.86 -27.26 -26.01
CA GLN A 90 -27.92 -28.19 -25.39
C GLN A 90 -27.87 -28.06 -23.86
N LEU A 91 -27.98 -26.83 -23.32
CA LEU A 91 -28.01 -26.60 -21.88
C LEU A 91 -29.33 -27.09 -21.25
N SER A 92 -30.48 -26.82 -21.87
CA SER A 92 -31.79 -27.28 -21.37
C SER A 92 -32.01 -28.79 -21.55
N SER A 93 -31.53 -29.41 -22.63
CA SER A 93 -31.58 -30.88 -22.78
C SER A 93 -30.65 -31.60 -21.80
N SER A 94 -29.46 -31.05 -21.53
CA SER A 94 -28.58 -31.56 -20.46
C SER A 94 -29.25 -31.47 -19.09
N PHE A 95 -29.99 -30.38 -18.83
CA PHE A 95 -30.75 -30.22 -17.59
C PHE A 95 -31.94 -31.19 -17.48
N ARG A 96 -32.72 -31.40 -18.55
CA ARG A 96 -33.80 -32.40 -18.57
C ARG A 96 -33.28 -33.80 -18.31
N CYS A 97 -32.20 -34.20 -18.99
CA CYS A 97 -31.53 -35.48 -18.74
C CYS A 97 -31.11 -35.68 -17.27
N LEU A 98 -30.72 -34.61 -16.57
CA LEU A 98 -30.43 -34.64 -15.14
C LEU A 98 -31.70 -34.76 -14.26
N MET A 99 -32.81 -34.16 -14.67
CA MET A 99 -34.12 -34.32 -14.01
C MET A 99 -34.74 -35.71 -14.26
N ASP A 100 -34.57 -36.28 -15.46
CA ASP A 100 -35.07 -37.61 -15.84
C ASP A 100 -34.34 -38.74 -15.07
N LEU A 101 -33.19 -38.45 -14.46
CA LEU A 101 -32.45 -39.35 -13.57
C LEU A 101 -32.99 -39.34 -12.11
N ILE A 102 -33.97 -38.49 -11.77
CA ILE A 102 -34.59 -38.44 -10.44
C ILE A 102 -35.67 -39.54 -10.36
N PRO A 103 -35.59 -40.49 -9.40
CA PRO A 103 -36.53 -41.61 -9.33
C PRO A 103 -38.00 -41.18 -9.17
N SER A 104 -38.88 -41.74 -10.00
CA SER A 104 -40.32 -41.46 -10.04
C SER A 104 -41.06 -41.98 -8.80
N GLY A 105 -40.85 -41.33 -7.66
CA GLY A 105 -41.42 -41.70 -6.37
C GLY A 105 -41.02 -40.79 -5.19
N SER A 106 -40.02 -39.92 -5.35
CA SER A 106 -39.69 -38.91 -4.33
C SER A 106 -40.70 -37.75 -4.36
N THR A 107 -41.82 -37.89 -3.64
CA THR A 107 -42.77 -36.81 -3.40
C THR A 107 -42.14 -35.72 -2.52
N PHE A 108 -41.62 -34.67 -3.15
CA PHE A 108 -41.23 -33.44 -2.47
C PHE A 108 -42.49 -32.69 -2.00
N ASN A 109 -42.98 -33.03 -0.81
CA ASN A 109 -44.07 -32.31 -0.18
C ASN A 109 -43.60 -30.92 0.28
N GLU A 110 -44.44 -29.91 0.02
CA GLU A 110 -44.51 -28.64 0.77
C GLU A 110 -43.23 -27.78 0.86
N VAL A 111 -42.48 -27.69 -0.25
CA VAL A 111 -41.63 -26.52 -0.51
C VAL A 111 -41.95 -25.98 -1.91
N ASP A 112 -42.39 -24.72 -1.98
CA ASP A 112 -42.56 -23.99 -3.24
C ASP A 112 -41.18 -23.61 -3.77
N TYR A 113 -40.56 -24.50 -4.55
CA TYR A 113 -39.20 -24.38 -5.08
C TYR A 113 -39.10 -23.33 -6.21
N LYS A 114 -39.47 -22.09 -5.89
CA LYS A 114 -39.38 -20.95 -6.78
C LYS A 114 -37.92 -20.47 -6.87
N LEU A 115 -37.23 -20.87 -7.92
CA LEU A 115 -35.84 -20.50 -8.16
C LEU A 115 -35.76 -19.03 -8.56
N VAL A 116 -35.49 -18.16 -7.58
CA VAL A 116 -35.25 -16.73 -7.81
C VAL A 116 -33.81 -16.54 -8.30
N VAL A 117 -33.64 -15.91 -9.46
CA VAL A 117 -32.33 -15.57 -10.04
C VAL A 117 -32.26 -14.06 -10.26
N ASP A 118 -31.30 -13.40 -9.63
CA ASP A 118 -31.03 -11.97 -9.85
C ASP A 118 -30.15 -11.80 -11.11
N GLY A 119 -30.61 -10.99 -12.06
CA GLY A 119 -29.93 -10.66 -13.31
C GLY A 119 -28.73 -9.70 -13.16
N ALA A 120 -28.25 -9.46 -11.94
CA ALA A 120 -27.03 -8.71 -11.63
C ALA A 120 -26.95 -7.36 -12.36
N ASN A 121 -27.95 -6.51 -12.13
CA ASN A 121 -28.11 -5.21 -12.77
C ASN A 121 -28.19 -5.29 -14.31
N SER A 122 -29.09 -6.12 -14.84
CA SER A 122 -29.38 -6.29 -16.28
C SER A 122 -28.31 -7.04 -17.11
N VAL A 123 -27.31 -7.66 -16.47
CA VAL A 123 -26.24 -8.39 -17.18
C VAL A 123 -26.72 -9.81 -17.52
N GLY A 124 -27.30 -9.96 -18.71
CA GLY A 124 -27.82 -11.24 -19.21
C GLY A 124 -29.25 -11.58 -18.78
N GLY A 125 -29.90 -10.75 -17.96
CA GLY A 125 -31.27 -10.99 -17.48
C GLY A 125 -32.32 -11.23 -18.59
N GLU A 126 -32.26 -10.48 -19.68
CA GLU A 126 -33.14 -10.73 -20.85
C GLU A 126 -32.90 -12.10 -21.50
N LYS A 127 -31.63 -12.52 -21.59
CA LYS A 127 -31.24 -13.82 -22.14
C LYS A 127 -31.67 -14.96 -21.22
N LEU A 128 -31.67 -14.73 -19.90
CA LEU A 128 -32.15 -15.68 -18.90
C LEU A 128 -33.67 -15.92 -19.02
N GLU A 129 -34.47 -14.87 -19.29
CA GLU A 129 -35.90 -15.02 -19.61
C GLU A 129 -36.16 -15.77 -20.93
N VAL A 130 -35.23 -15.72 -21.91
CA VAL A 130 -35.30 -16.57 -23.12
C VAL A 130 -34.98 -18.04 -22.79
N LEU A 131 -33.97 -18.30 -21.96
CA LEU A 131 -33.62 -19.66 -21.51
C LEU A 131 -34.70 -20.28 -20.62
N LYS A 132 -35.31 -19.50 -19.71
CA LYS A 132 -36.40 -19.91 -18.82
C LYS A 132 -37.57 -20.55 -19.58
N LYS A 133 -37.96 -19.99 -20.74
CA LYS A 133 -38.98 -20.55 -21.66
C LYS A 133 -38.60 -21.88 -22.35
N ARG A 134 -37.44 -22.45 -22.02
CA ARG A 134 -36.97 -23.76 -22.49
C ARG A 134 -36.67 -24.72 -21.33
N LEU A 135 -36.78 -24.26 -20.09
CA LEU A 135 -36.63 -25.02 -18.84
C LEU A 135 -38.00 -25.36 -18.22
N ASP A 136 -38.94 -25.77 -19.07
CA ASP A 136 -40.29 -26.16 -18.67
C ASP A 136 -40.23 -27.26 -17.59
N GLY A 137 -40.91 -27.01 -16.46
CA GLY A 137 -40.85 -27.85 -15.26
C GLY A 137 -40.26 -27.17 -14.02
N LEU A 138 -39.57 -26.02 -14.17
CA LEU A 138 -39.08 -25.22 -13.04
C LEU A 138 -39.83 -23.89 -12.87
N ALA A 139 -40.17 -23.56 -11.62
CA ALA A 139 -40.73 -22.26 -11.25
C ALA A 139 -39.64 -21.19 -11.12
N ILE A 140 -39.16 -20.62 -12.23
CA ILE A 140 -38.05 -19.64 -12.22
C ILE A 140 -38.57 -18.19 -12.20
N GLU A 141 -38.13 -17.40 -11.21
CA GLU A 141 -38.37 -15.95 -11.13
C GLU A 141 -37.08 -15.19 -11.45
N VAL A 142 -37.07 -14.38 -12.51
CA VAL A 142 -35.91 -13.54 -12.86
C VAL A 142 -36.14 -12.13 -12.31
N ARG A 143 -35.25 -11.67 -11.43
CA ARG A 143 -35.22 -10.29 -10.93
C ARG A 143 -34.19 -9.47 -11.70
N ASN A 144 -34.35 -8.15 -11.69
CA ASN A 144 -33.42 -7.20 -12.32
C ASN A 144 -33.13 -7.52 -13.81
N SER A 145 -34.16 -7.91 -14.57
CA SER A 145 -34.03 -8.32 -15.97
C SER A 145 -33.76 -7.16 -16.95
N GLY A 146 -33.57 -5.93 -16.46
CA GLY A 146 -33.30 -4.72 -17.25
C GLY A 146 -34.51 -3.93 -17.72
N LYS A 147 -35.75 -4.37 -17.45
CA LYS A 147 -36.97 -3.71 -17.95
C LYS A 147 -37.50 -2.61 -17.03
N ASP A 148 -37.32 -2.75 -15.72
CA ASP A 148 -37.98 -1.93 -14.71
C ASP A 148 -37.11 -0.78 -14.15
N GLY A 149 -36.34 -0.11 -15.02
CA GLY A 149 -35.77 1.20 -14.71
C GLY A 149 -34.50 1.27 -13.85
N GLY A 150 -33.83 0.14 -13.58
CA GLY A 150 -32.40 0.14 -13.22
C GLY A 150 -32.02 0.71 -11.84
N VAL A 151 -32.78 0.40 -10.79
CA VAL A 151 -32.31 0.60 -9.40
C VAL A 151 -31.27 -0.48 -9.05
N LEU A 152 -30.14 -0.07 -8.46
CA LEU A 152 -29.08 -0.98 -8.01
C LEU A 152 -29.45 -1.62 -6.67
N ASN A 153 -29.26 -2.94 -6.54
CA ASN A 153 -29.34 -3.64 -5.25
C ASN A 153 -28.02 -3.51 -4.46
N GLU A 154 -28.08 -3.06 -3.21
CA GLU A 154 -26.96 -3.17 -2.26
C GLU A 154 -26.69 -4.64 -1.88
N GLY A 155 -25.41 -5.00 -1.72
CA GLY A 155 -24.97 -6.29 -1.18
C GLY A 155 -24.65 -7.38 -2.21
N VAL A 156 -24.64 -7.05 -3.52
CA VAL A 156 -24.56 -8.03 -4.61
C VAL A 156 -23.26 -7.88 -5.44
N GLY A 157 -22.12 -7.94 -4.76
CA GLY A 157 -20.79 -8.21 -5.35
C GLY A 157 -20.14 -7.10 -6.18
N ALA A 158 -20.92 -6.23 -6.83
CA ALA A 158 -20.44 -5.06 -7.55
C ALA A 158 -19.91 -3.95 -6.62
N ASP A 159 -20.38 -3.95 -5.36
CA ASP A 159 -20.09 -2.93 -4.32
C ASP A 159 -18.60 -2.80 -3.96
N TYR A 160 -17.76 -3.76 -4.37
CA TYR A 160 -16.31 -3.71 -4.17
C TYR A 160 -15.58 -2.73 -5.09
N LEU A 161 -16.24 -2.18 -6.12
CA LEU A 161 -15.82 -0.89 -6.68
C LEU A 161 -16.35 0.23 -5.78
N THR A 162 -15.65 0.48 -4.66
CA THR A 162 -15.94 1.61 -3.78
C THR A 162 -15.99 2.89 -4.62
N GLY A 163 -17.12 3.62 -4.62
CA GLY A 163 -17.33 4.86 -5.38
C GLY A 163 -16.48 6.06 -4.97
N ARG A 164 -15.35 5.82 -4.29
CA ARG A 164 -14.35 6.81 -3.89
C ARG A 164 -13.45 7.12 -5.10
N VAL A 165 -13.53 8.35 -5.61
CA VAL A 165 -12.64 8.83 -6.66
C VAL A 165 -11.23 9.00 -6.09
N GLU A 166 -10.32 8.07 -6.39
CA GLU A 166 -8.91 8.19 -6.01
C GLU A 166 -8.14 9.12 -6.96
N GLU A 167 -8.39 10.43 -6.85
CA GLU A 167 -7.89 11.51 -7.73
C GLU A 167 -6.39 11.48 -8.09
N LYS A 168 -5.57 10.83 -7.25
CA LYS A 168 -4.10 10.78 -7.39
C LYS A 168 -3.58 9.45 -7.96
N ARG A 169 -4.46 8.52 -8.35
CA ARG A 169 -4.09 7.19 -8.83
C ARG A 169 -4.22 7.10 -10.35
N ARG A 170 -3.09 6.90 -11.02
CA ARG A 170 -3.02 6.70 -12.48
C ARG A 170 -2.77 5.23 -12.81
N TRP A 171 -3.29 4.76 -13.94
CA TRP A 171 -2.92 3.47 -14.54
C TRP A 171 -1.60 3.62 -15.32
N SER A 172 -0.67 2.70 -15.11
CA SER A 172 0.65 2.70 -15.75
C SER A 172 0.60 2.34 -17.25
N GLU A 173 1.77 2.29 -17.89
CA GLU A 173 1.94 1.79 -19.27
C GLU A 173 1.11 2.56 -20.31
N GLY A 174 0.93 3.87 -20.12
CA GLY A 174 0.15 4.73 -21.02
C GLY A 174 -1.37 4.54 -20.94
N ILE A 175 -1.89 3.61 -20.11
CA ILE A 175 -3.32 3.28 -20.04
C ILE A 175 -4.14 4.50 -19.57
N HIS A 176 -3.65 5.25 -18.59
CA HIS A 176 -4.36 6.45 -18.11
C HIS A 176 -4.33 7.58 -19.15
N GLN A 177 -3.26 7.71 -19.94
CA GLN A 177 -3.14 8.66 -21.04
C GLN A 177 -4.05 8.29 -22.21
N ALA A 178 -4.24 6.99 -22.50
CA ALA A 178 -5.21 6.51 -23.48
C ALA A 178 -6.65 6.84 -23.03
N ILE A 179 -6.95 6.75 -21.74
CA ILE A 179 -8.24 7.14 -21.16
C ILE A 179 -8.41 8.67 -21.17
N GLU A 180 -7.40 9.45 -20.75
CA GLU A 180 -7.40 10.92 -20.88
C GLU A 180 -7.67 11.35 -22.34
N ALA A 181 -6.98 10.73 -23.31
CA ALA A 181 -7.17 10.99 -24.74
C ALA A 181 -8.57 10.61 -25.24
N LYS A 182 -9.13 9.49 -24.76
CA LYS A 182 -10.49 9.00 -25.11
C LYS A 182 -11.58 9.94 -24.60
N GLU A 183 -11.48 10.40 -23.35
CA GLU A 183 -12.45 11.31 -22.73
C GLU A 183 -12.20 12.80 -23.08
N GLY A 184 -11.28 13.10 -24.01
CA GLY A 184 -10.97 14.46 -24.46
C GLY A 184 -10.25 15.33 -23.42
N LEU A 185 -9.71 14.73 -22.35
CA LEU A 185 -9.00 15.41 -21.27
C LEU A 185 -7.57 15.78 -21.70
N LYS A 186 -6.98 16.74 -20.98
CA LYS A 186 -5.59 17.14 -21.18
C LYS A 186 -4.65 16.02 -20.72
N ILE A 187 -4.15 15.23 -21.68
CA ILE A 187 -3.18 14.15 -21.46
C ILE A 187 -2.00 14.65 -20.63
N GLN A 188 -1.69 13.94 -19.55
CA GLN A 188 -0.57 14.26 -18.65
C GLN A 188 0.59 13.27 -18.88
N ALA A 189 1.82 13.77 -18.82
CA ALA A 189 3.02 12.94 -18.95
C ALA A 189 3.07 11.87 -17.84
N ASP A 190 3.65 10.71 -18.14
CA ASP A 190 3.79 9.64 -17.15
C ASP A 190 4.69 10.03 -15.97
N SER A 191 4.35 9.52 -14.79
CA SER A 191 5.17 9.66 -13.58
C SER A 191 6.36 8.70 -13.64
N VAL A 192 7.39 9.07 -14.41
CA VAL A 192 8.63 8.31 -14.55
C VAL A 192 9.36 8.23 -13.19
N ILE A 193 9.83 7.03 -12.83
CA ILE A 193 10.61 6.78 -11.62
C ILE A 193 12.03 7.34 -11.82
N VAL A 194 12.26 8.57 -11.35
CA VAL A 194 13.57 9.26 -11.45
C VAL A 194 14.64 8.58 -10.59
N ALA A 195 14.25 8.02 -9.44
CA ALA A 195 15.11 7.22 -8.58
C ALA A 195 14.28 6.28 -7.69
N GLN A 196 14.75 5.04 -7.52
CA GLN A 196 14.20 4.03 -6.62
C GLN A 196 15.35 3.18 -6.09
N ILE A 197 15.41 2.97 -4.77
CA ILE A 197 16.36 2.07 -4.08
C ILE A 197 15.57 1.19 -3.09
N THR A 198 15.97 -0.07 -2.90
CA THR A 198 15.34 -0.91 -1.87
C THR A 198 15.85 -0.56 -0.47
N TYR A 199 15.06 -0.84 0.57
CA TYR A 199 15.51 -0.66 1.95
C TYR A 199 16.77 -1.48 2.26
N GLN A 200 16.88 -2.68 1.69
CA GLN A 200 18.04 -3.55 1.88
C GLN A 200 19.32 -2.87 1.38
N SER A 201 19.35 -2.41 0.13
CA SER A 201 20.52 -1.72 -0.43
C SER A 201 20.75 -0.36 0.21
N LEU A 202 19.68 0.39 0.54
CA LEU A 202 19.79 1.66 1.26
C LEU A 202 20.49 1.49 2.63
N PHE A 203 20.15 0.47 3.41
CA PHE A 203 20.78 0.23 4.71
C PHE A 203 22.21 -0.30 4.59
N LYS A 204 22.60 -0.98 3.50
CA LYS A 204 24.02 -1.34 3.22
C LYS A 204 24.93 -0.10 3.07
N LEU A 205 24.39 1.07 2.68
CA LEU A 205 25.18 2.28 2.48
C LEU A 205 25.68 2.94 3.79
N TYR A 206 25.13 2.54 4.95
CA TYR A 206 25.49 3.14 6.24
C TYR A 206 26.80 2.52 6.77
N PRO A 207 27.86 3.30 7.06
CA PRO A 207 29.14 2.78 7.55
C PRO A 207 29.07 2.02 8.89
N LYS A 208 27.99 2.22 9.64
CA LYS A 208 27.60 1.43 10.82
C LYS A 208 26.09 1.24 10.78
N LEU A 209 25.64 -0.02 10.77
CA LEU A 209 24.23 -0.38 10.83
C LEU A 209 23.96 -1.16 12.13
N SER A 210 22.90 -0.78 12.82
CA SER A 210 22.41 -1.45 14.04
C SER A 210 20.90 -1.28 14.14
N GLY A 211 20.23 -2.10 14.96
CA GLY A 211 18.78 -2.04 15.12
C GLY A 211 18.31 -2.75 16.38
N MET A 212 17.13 -2.39 16.85
CA MET A 212 16.52 -2.94 18.06
C MET A 212 15.07 -3.38 17.79
N THR A 213 14.71 -4.59 18.21
CA THR A 213 13.32 -5.07 18.27
C THR A 213 13.24 -6.34 19.13
N GLY A 214 12.19 -6.47 19.94
CA GLY A 214 11.95 -7.65 20.77
C GLY A 214 11.53 -8.92 20.00
N THR A 215 11.70 -8.96 18.67
CA THR A 215 11.29 -10.09 17.81
C THR A 215 12.28 -10.42 16.69
N ALA A 216 13.56 -10.04 16.81
CA ALA A 216 14.54 -10.22 15.73
C ALA A 216 14.98 -11.69 15.53
N LYS A 217 14.93 -12.54 16.56
CA LYS A 217 15.62 -13.85 16.55
C LYS A 217 15.11 -14.82 15.50
N THR A 218 13.83 -14.77 15.15
CA THR A 218 13.25 -15.61 14.08
C THR A 218 13.89 -15.33 12.71
N GLU A 219 14.27 -14.07 12.46
CA GLU A 219 14.85 -13.61 11.19
C GLU A 219 16.37 -13.52 11.23
N GLU A 220 17.06 -14.07 12.25
CA GLU A 220 18.51 -13.98 12.40
C GLU A 220 19.27 -14.45 11.15
N LYS A 221 18.77 -15.47 10.47
CA LYS A 221 19.34 -15.99 9.21
C LYS A 221 19.14 -15.05 8.02
N GLU A 222 18.12 -14.19 8.03
CA GLU A 222 17.93 -13.14 7.04
C GLU A 222 18.84 -11.93 7.36
N PHE A 223 18.92 -11.49 8.62
CA PHE A 223 19.82 -10.43 9.06
C PHE A 223 21.30 -10.73 8.80
N LEU A 224 21.77 -11.91 9.22
CA LEU A 224 23.15 -12.33 9.02
C LEU A 224 23.49 -12.49 7.53
N LYS A 225 22.53 -12.90 6.69
CA LYS A 225 22.76 -13.08 5.25
C LYS A 225 22.69 -11.78 4.45
N MET A 226 21.76 -10.88 4.75
CA MET A 226 21.56 -9.63 3.99
C MET A 226 22.45 -8.49 4.47
N PHE A 227 22.73 -8.41 5.78
CA PHE A 227 23.41 -7.27 6.41
C PHE A 227 24.67 -7.66 7.19
N GLN A 228 24.98 -8.96 7.32
CA GLN A 228 26.11 -9.48 8.13
C GLN A 228 25.99 -9.13 9.64
N ILE A 229 24.78 -8.83 10.12
CA ILE A 229 24.49 -8.48 11.51
C ILE A 229 24.01 -9.72 12.29
N PRO A 230 24.64 -10.09 13.42
CA PRO A 230 24.17 -11.13 14.32
C PRO A 230 23.01 -10.63 15.20
N VAL A 231 22.11 -11.53 15.65
CA VAL A 231 20.99 -11.16 16.53
C VAL A 231 21.25 -11.62 17.96
N ILE A 232 21.72 -10.67 18.77
CA ILE A 232 21.94 -10.85 20.21
C ILE A 232 20.60 -10.66 20.95
N GLU A 233 20.21 -11.64 21.75
CA GLU A 233 19.05 -11.54 22.64
C GLU A 233 19.49 -10.94 23.98
N VAL A 234 18.98 -9.75 24.28
CA VAL A 234 19.22 -9.06 25.56
C VAL A 234 18.22 -9.59 26.60
N PRO A 235 18.65 -10.02 27.80
CA PRO A 235 17.74 -10.50 28.83
C PRO A 235 16.79 -9.38 29.30
N THR A 236 15.57 -9.76 29.69
CA THR A 236 14.59 -8.79 30.21
C THR A 236 14.96 -8.34 31.63
N ASN A 237 14.74 -7.05 31.91
CA ASN A 237 14.99 -6.43 33.22
C ASN A 237 14.30 -7.15 34.39
N LEU A 238 13.12 -7.73 34.13
CA LEU A 238 12.36 -8.57 35.04
C LEU A 238 11.85 -9.81 34.30
N PRO A 239 11.62 -10.94 34.99
CA PRO A 239 11.19 -12.20 34.35
C PRO A 239 9.78 -12.06 33.76
N ASN A 240 9.57 -12.60 32.55
CA ASN A 240 8.27 -12.60 31.90
C ASN A 240 7.35 -13.65 32.54
N ILE A 241 6.23 -13.22 33.15
CA ILE A 241 5.22 -14.08 33.79
C ILE A 241 3.89 -14.15 33.01
N ARG A 242 3.88 -13.71 31.74
CA ARG A 242 2.69 -13.71 30.88
C ARG A 242 2.19 -15.12 30.59
N LYS A 243 0.87 -15.31 30.68
CA LYS A 243 0.20 -16.57 30.32
C LYS A 243 -0.25 -16.55 28.87
N ASP A 244 0.51 -17.17 27.98
CA ASP A 244 0.07 -17.41 26.60
C ASP A 244 -0.85 -18.64 26.58
N LEU A 245 -2.15 -18.41 26.36
CA LEU A 245 -3.20 -19.42 26.34
C LEU A 245 -3.24 -20.14 24.97
N PRO A 246 -3.79 -21.36 24.89
CA PRO A 246 -3.96 -22.08 23.63
C PRO A 246 -4.71 -21.28 22.57
N ILE A 247 -4.38 -21.53 21.31
CA ILE A 247 -5.08 -20.97 20.15
C ILE A 247 -6.40 -21.73 19.98
N GLN A 248 -7.52 -21.02 19.94
CA GLN A 248 -8.84 -21.57 19.63
C GLN A 248 -9.14 -21.38 18.14
N ALA A 249 -9.49 -22.48 17.47
CA ALA A 249 -9.84 -22.50 16.04
C ALA A 249 -11.36 -22.65 15.88
N PHE A 250 -11.93 -21.99 14.88
CA PHE A 250 -13.39 -21.98 14.61
C PHE A 250 -13.65 -22.29 13.13
N ALA A 251 -14.75 -23.01 12.85
CA ALA A 251 -15.15 -23.32 11.48
C ALA A 251 -15.69 -22.07 10.75
N THR A 252 -16.55 -21.30 11.42
CA THR A 252 -17.14 -20.06 10.90
C THR A 252 -16.44 -18.81 11.43
N ALA A 253 -16.61 -17.68 10.75
CA ALA A 253 -16.20 -16.37 11.29
C ALA A 253 -17.15 -15.92 12.41
N ARG A 254 -18.43 -16.34 12.35
CA ARG A 254 -19.47 -16.02 13.34
C ARG A 254 -19.13 -16.58 14.72
N GLY A 255 -18.99 -17.90 14.85
CA GLY A 255 -18.69 -18.55 16.13
C GLY A 255 -17.40 -18.05 16.79
N LYS A 256 -16.41 -17.67 15.98
CA LYS A 256 -15.21 -16.96 16.44
C LYS A 256 -15.58 -15.61 17.09
N TRP A 257 -16.29 -14.73 16.38
CA TRP A 257 -16.66 -13.41 16.91
C TRP A 257 -17.58 -13.53 18.13
N ASP A 258 -18.47 -14.52 18.14
CA ASP A 258 -19.34 -14.80 19.29
C ASP A 258 -18.59 -15.39 20.50
N HIS A 259 -17.40 -15.96 20.30
CA HIS A 259 -16.46 -16.31 21.38
C HIS A 259 -15.55 -15.16 21.81
N VAL A 260 -15.07 -14.30 20.90
CA VAL A 260 -14.32 -13.07 21.25
C VAL A 260 -15.18 -12.21 22.17
N ARG A 261 -16.46 -12.04 21.81
CA ARG A 261 -17.57 -11.53 22.65
C ARG A 261 -17.58 -12.14 24.06
N GLN A 262 -17.54 -13.46 24.18
CA GLN A 262 -17.74 -14.11 25.47
C GLN A 262 -16.54 -13.94 26.40
N GLU A 263 -15.33 -13.84 25.85
CA GLU A 263 -14.12 -13.52 26.64
C GLU A 263 -14.06 -12.04 27.03
N VAL A 264 -14.47 -11.11 26.16
CA VAL A 264 -14.53 -9.67 26.49
C VAL A 264 -15.66 -9.37 27.49
N ALA A 265 -16.86 -9.93 27.31
CA ALA A 265 -17.98 -9.78 28.24
C ALA A 265 -17.83 -10.58 29.57
N TYR A 266 -16.93 -11.56 29.62
CA TYR A 266 -16.51 -12.17 30.89
C TYR A 266 -15.55 -11.25 31.66
N ILE A 267 -14.80 -10.40 30.95
CA ILE A 267 -13.90 -9.39 31.53
C ILE A 267 -14.67 -8.09 31.89
N VAL A 268 -15.80 -7.81 31.24
CA VAL A 268 -16.65 -6.62 31.46
C VAL A 268 -18.13 -7.02 31.52
N GLU A 269 -18.78 -6.86 32.67
CA GLU A 269 -20.13 -7.37 32.93
C GLU A 269 -21.19 -7.00 31.87
N ASN A 270 -21.84 -8.05 31.33
CA ASN A 270 -22.92 -8.07 30.33
C ASN A 270 -22.55 -7.75 28.87
N SER A 271 -23.38 -8.26 27.96
CA SER A 271 -22.98 -8.66 26.61
C SER A 271 -23.82 -8.05 25.47
N GLU A 272 -23.48 -8.27 24.19
CA GLU A 272 -22.20 -8.08 23.47
C GLU A 272 -22.26 -8.62 21.88
N HIS A 273 -21.80 -7.66 19.79
CA HIS A 273 -20.96 -7.89 18.48
C HIS A 273 -19.92 -6.75 18.24
N LEU A 274 -19.03 -6.59 19.21
CA LEU A 274 -17.65 -6.08 19.18
C LEU A 274 -17.28 -4.69 18.62
N SER A 275 -18.11 -3.94 17.88
CA SER A 275 -17.86 -2.47 17.72
C SER A 275 -19.10 -1.68 17.30
N ASN A 276 -19.64 -1.92 16.10
CA ASN A 276 -20.98 -1.42 15.77
C ASN A 276 -21.98 -1.92 16.81
N LEU A 277 -21.87 -3.20 17.16
CA LEU A 277 -22.67 -3.70 18.26
C LEU A 277 -22.02 -3.51 19.63
N LEU A 278 -20.73 -3.19 19.87
CA LEU A 278 -20.39 -2.62 21.21
C LEU A 278 -21.11 -1.28 21.45
N ARG A 279 -21.44 -0.52 20.39
CA ARG A 279 -22.33 0.65 20.51
C ARG A 279 -23.78 0.23 20.80
N GLU A 280 -24.35 -0.76 20.09
CA GLU A 280 -25.71 -1.29 20.38
C GLU A 280 -25.81 -1.98 21.75
N TRP A 281 -24.75 -2.67 22.16
CA TRP A 281 -24.51 -3.36 23.44
C TRP A 281 -24.06 -2.36 24.54
N ASN A 282 -23.94 -1.05 24.23
CA ASN A 282 -23.60 0.08 25.11
C ASN A 282 -22.32 -0.05 25.96
N ILE A 283 -21.29 -0.71 25.43
CA ILE A 283 -19.99 -0.92 26.10
C ILE A 283 -18.95 0.05 25.51
N PRO A 284 -18.31 0.90 26.34
CA PRO A 284 -17.40 1.92 25.85
C PRO A 284 -16.05 1.32 25.42
N HIS A 285 -15.64 1.63 24.19
CA HIS A 285 -14.43 1.09 23.58
C HIS A 285 -13.80 2.12 22.63
N ASN A 286 -12.49 2.00 22.40
CA ASN A 286 -11.76 2.78 21.41
C ASN A 286 -11.39 1.92 20.20
N VAL A 287 -11.45 2.48 18.99
CA VAL A 287 -11.03 1.80 17.75
C VAL A 287 -9.87 2.57 17.10
N LEU A 288 -8.84 1.84 16.66
CA LEU A 288 -7.62 2.38 16.08
C LEU A 288 -7.41 1.83 14.66
N HIS A 289 -7.07 2.69 13.71
CA HIS A 289 -7.14 2.41 12.27
C HIS A 289 -5.77 2.40 11.56
N ALA A 290 -4.67 2.58 12.29
CA ALA A 290 -3.28 2.63 11.80
C ALA A 290 -3.04 3.70 10.71
N ARG A 291 -3.93 4.71 10.60
CA ARG A 291 -3.82 5.77 9.59
C ARG A 291 -2.78 6.81 10.04
N PRO A 292 -1.72 7.11 9.26
CA PRO A 292 -0.64 8.01 9.69
C PRO A 292 -1.10 9.39 10.21
N LYS A 293 -2.16 9.95 9.61
CA LYS A 293 -2.81 11.22 10.02
C LYS A 293 -3.28 11.23 11.49
N TYR A 294 -3.60 10.06 12.05
CA TYR A 294 -4.14 9.93 13.41
C TYR A 294 -3.15 9.28 14.40
N ALA A 295 -1.93 8.91 13.99
CA ALA A 295 -0.99 8.16 14.82
C ALA A 295 -0.70 8.79 16.19
N GLY A 296 -0.69 10.13 16.29
CA GLY A 296 -0.57 10.85 17.57
C GLY A 296 -1.78 10.67 18.50
N LYS A 297 -3.00 10.65 17.96
CA LYS A 297 -4.23 10.36 18.73
C LYS A 297 -4.33 8.89 19.10
N GLU A 298 -3.91 7.99 18.20
CA GLU A 298 -3.82 6.56 18.51
C GLU A 298 -2.83 6.31 19.65
N ALA A 299 -1.70 7.03 19.68
CA ALA A 299 -0.76 7.01 20.79
C ALA A 299 -1.37 7.53 22.11
N GLU A 300 -2.13 8.64 22.07
CA GLU A 300 -2.83 9.17 23.26
C GLU A 300 -3.81 8.15 23.85
N ILE A 301 -4.59 7.44 23.02
CA ILE A 301 -5.49 6.36 23.45
C ILE A 301 -4.71 5.16 24.02
N VAL A 302 -3.69 4.68 23.30
CA VAL A 302 -2.94 3.46 23.66
C VAL A 302 -2.17 3.63 24.96
N ALA A 303 -1.76 4.85 25.30
CA ALA A 303 -1.15 5.17 26.57
C ALA A 303 -2.11 5.01 27.77
N GLN A 304 -3.43 5.03 27.55
CA GLN A 304 -4.46 4.79 28.57
C GLN A 304 -5.13 3.41 28.47
N ALA A 305 -4.86 2.63 27.43
CA ALA A 305 -5.44 1.30 27.20
C ALA A 305 -5.09 0.22 28.26
N GLY A 306 -4.31 0.56 29.29
CA GLY A 306 -4.04 -0.29 30.46
C GLY A 306 -4.83 0.11 31.72
N GLN A 307 -5.74 1.09 31.64
CA GLN A 307 -6.71 1.40 32.69
C GLN A 307 -7.71 0.25 32.88
N LYS A 308 -8.40 0.26 34.02
CA LYS A 308 -9.37 -0.76 34.43
C LYS A 308 -10.62 -0.67 33.54
N ASN A 309 -11.08 -1.82 33.04
CA ASN A 309 -12.20 -1.96 32.11
C ASN A 309 -12.01 -1.24 30.74
N ALA A 310 -10.80 -0.80 30.39
CA ALA A 310 -10.55 -0.09 29.13
C ALA A 310 -10.43 -1.05 27.93
N ILE A 311 -11.42 -1.05 27.04
CA ILE A 311 -11.40 -1.84 25.79
C ILE A 311 -10.80 -1.00 24.65
N THR A 312 -9.78 -1.54 23.97
CA THR A 312 -9.13 -0.90 22.82
C THR A 312 -8.92 -1.89 21.68
N ILE A 313 -9.58 -1.64 20.55
CA ILE A 313 -9.55 -2.44 19.33
C ILE A 313 -8.50 -1.86 18.39
N SER A 314 -7.37 -2.55 18.24
CA SER A 314 -6.30 -2.16 17.32
C SER A 314 -6.39 -2.95 16.02
N THR A 315 -6.58 -2.27 14.89
CA THR A 315 -6.46 -2.91 13.58
C THR A 315 -4.99 -3.02 13.16
N ASN A 316 -4.58 -4.19 12.64
CA ASN A 316 -3.20 -4.52 12.27
C ASN A 316 -2.18 -4.31 13.42
N MET A 317 -1.53 -3.15 13.46
CA MET A 317 -0.57 -2.74 14.49
C MET A 317 -0.74 -1.25 14.83
N ALA A 318 -1.98 -0.74 14.84
CA ALA A 318 -2.28 0.61 15.31
C ALA A 318 -1.73 0.82 16.75
N GLY A 319 -1.25 2.04 17.05
CA GLY A 319 -0.57 2.31 18.32
C GLY A 319 0.83 1.72 18.48
N ARG A 320 1.53 1.36 17.39
CA ARG A 320 2.92 0.86 17.45
C ARG A 320 3.89 1.97 17.85
N GLY A 321 4.75 1.70 18.83
CA GLY A 321 5.70 2.66 19.39
C GLY A 321 5.27 3.23 20.75
N THR A 322 3.97 3.25 21.05
CA THR A 322 3.46 3.64 22.37
C THR A 322 3.38 2.44 23.30
N ASP A 323 3.75 2.66 24.56
CA ASP A 323 3.71 1.65 25.60
C ASP A 323 2.41 1.69 26.41
N ILE A 324 1.73 0.53 26.47
CA ILE A 324 0.61 0.30 27.38
C ILE A 324 1.18 0.05 28.78
N ILE A 325 0.73 0.84 29.74
CA ILE A 325 1.11 0.80 31.16
C ILE A 325 -0.15 0.44 31.97
N LEU A 326 -0.05 -0.51 32.90
CA LEU A 326 -1.20 -0.89 33.74
C LEU A 326 -1.55 0.27 34.69
N GLY A 327 -2.80 0.73 34.67
CA GLY A 327 -3.26 1.98 35.29
C GLY A 327 -3.13 3.23 34.40
N GLY A 328 -2.63 3.10 33.17
CA GLY A 328 -2.47 4.20 32.22
C GLY A 328 -1.20 5.04 32.41
N ASN A 329 -0.99 6.02 31.53
CA ASN A 329 0.18 6.90 31.54
C ASN A 329 -0.17 8.23 32.25
N PRO A 330 0.43 8.54 33.41
CA PRO A 330 0.01 9.69 34.22
C PRO A 330 0.37 11.03 33.60
N LYS A 331 1.46 11.13 32.82
CA LYS A 331 1.83 12.37 32.10
C LYS A 331 0.84 12.69 30.99
N MET A 332 0.46 11.67 30.21
CA MET A 332 -0.51 11.84 29.12
C MET A 332 -1.93 12.07 29.66
N LEU A 333 -2.30 11.44 30.78
CA LEU A 333 -3.57 11.69 31.47
C LEU A 333 -3.64 13.12 32.03
N ALA A 334 -2.58 13.60 32.68
CA ALA A 334 -2.50 14.98 33.15
C ALA A 334 -2.56 16.01 32.01
N LYS A 335 -1.91 15.72 30.88
CA LYS A 335 -2.01 16.54 29.66
C LYS A 335 -3.45 16.60 29.15
N GLU A 336 -4.17 15.48 29.09
CA GLU A 336 -5.56 15.43 28.64
C GLU A 336 -6.50 16.20 29.57
N ILE A 337 -6.34 16.07 30.90
CA ILE A 337 -7.09 16.84 31.90
C ILE A 337 -6.87 18.36 31.74
N ILE A 338 -5.64 18.77 31.42
CA ILE A 338 -5.28 20.17 31.14
C ILE A 338 -5.87 20.64 29.79
N GLU A 339 -5.79 19.84 28.73
CA GLU A 339 -6.39 20.17 27.43
C GLU A 339 -7.92 20.33 27.51
N ASP A 340 -8.64 19.34 28.05
CA ASP A 340 -10.12 19.37 28.09
C ASP A 340 -10.65 20.56 28.91
N GLN A 341 -9.94 20.99 29.95
CA GLN A 341 -10.32 22.15 30.76
C GLN A 341 -9.96 23.47 30.09
N LEU A 342 -8.74 23.61 29.56
CA LEU A 342 -8.25 24.89 29.01
C LEU A 342 -8.79 25.19 27.61
N LEU A 343 -8.97 24.19 26.74
CA LEU A 343 -9.47 24.40 25.38
C LEU A 343 -10.88 25.03 25.38
N SER A 344 -11.71 24.67 26.38
CA SER A 344 -13.02 25.28 26.62
C SER A 344 -12.99 26.78 26.97
N GLY A 345 -11.84 27.27 27.46
CA GLY A 345 -11.60 28.67 27.79
C GLY A 345 -10.86 29.46 26.70
N LEU A 346 -9.98 28.78 25.95
CA LEU A 346 -9.13 29.39 24.93
C LEU A 346 -9.78 29.48 23.53
N THR A 347 -10.68 28.54 23.21
CA THR A 347 -11.15 28.31 21.83
C THR A 347 -12.65 28.11 21.74
N ARG A 348 -13.28 28.72 20.72
CA ARG A 348 -14.68 28.48 20.33
C ARG A 348 -14.82 27.60 19.09
N GLU A 349 -13.71 27.28 18.43
CA GLU A 349 -13.70 26.33 17.32
C GLU A 349 -13.97 24.92 17.84
N ALA A 350 -14.86 24.18 17.18
CA ALA A 350 -14.91 22.73 17.35
C ALA A 350 -13.54 22.13 16.92
N PRO A 351 -13.06 21.05 17.55
CA PRO A 351 -11.81 20.43 17.15
C PRO A 351 -11.91 20.00 15.68
N ASN A 352 -11.01 20.49 14.82
CA ASN A 352 -10.96 20.13 13.41
C ASN A 352 -10.63 18.64 13.26
N VAL A 353 -11.67 17.81 13.17
CA VAL A 353 -11.57 16.38 12.91
C VAL A 353 -12.44 16.05 11.71
N GLU A 354 -11.80 15.95 10.54
CA GLU A 354 -12.36 15.20 9.42
C GLU A 354 -12.41 13.72 9.85
N VAL A 355 -13.59 13.25 10.23
CA VAL A 355 -13.87 11.86 10.63
C VAL A 355 -14.45 11.11 9.43
N ASP A 356 -13.58 10.48 8.64
CA ASP A 356 -13.97 9.46 7.66
C ASP A 356 -14.31 8.15 8.38
N GLY A 357 -15.48 8.13 9.04
CA GLY A 357 -16.10 6.95 9.65
C GLY A 357 -16.30 7.00 11.17
N GLY A 358 -17.53 7.37 11.59
CA GLY A 358 -18.10 7.02 12.90
C GLY A 358 -17.76 7.95 14.07
N GLU A 359 -18.76 8.24 14.91
CA GLU A 359 -18.58 9.03 16.14
C GLU A 359 -17.53 8.41 17.07
N ILE A 360 -16.72 9.27 17.69
CA ILE A 360 -15.84 8.88 18.79
C ILE A 360 -16.74 8.41 19.93
N SER A 361 -16.79 7.09 20.16
CA SER A 361 -17.44 6.49 21.33
C SER A 361 -17.03 7.26 22.56
N GLN A 362 -17.99 7.61 23.42
CA GLN A 362 -17.81 8.54 24.54
C GLN A 362 -16.43 8.39 25.17
N LYS A 363 -15.61 9.46 25.16
CA LYS A 363 -14.32 9.48 25.86
C LYS A 363 -14.55 8.85 27.23
N VAL A 364 -13.85 7.76 27.52
CA VAL A 364 -13.83 7.18 28.88
C VAL A 364 -12.95 8.08 29.74
N LEU A 365 -13.47 9.27 30.01
CA LEU A 365 -13.03 10.14 31.07
C LEU A 365 -13.27 9.39 32.37
N SER A 366 -12.25 8.64 32.79
CA SER A 366 -12.06 8.28 34.19
C SER A 366 -12.38 9.54 35.00
N LYS A 367 -13.32 9.45 35.94
CA LYS A 367 -13.69 10.57 36.82
C LYS A 367 -12.59 10.76 37.87
N THR A 368 -11.39 11.05 37.39
CA THR A 368 -10.12 11.15 38.11
C THR A 368 -10.29 12.20 39.19
N LYS A 369 -10.28 11.76 40.45
CA LYS A 369 -10.45 12.65 41.61
C LYS A 369 -9.16 13.42 41.88
N VAL A 370 -8.90 14.41 41.05
CA VAL A 370 -7.91 15.48 41.27
C VAL A 370 -8.18 16.11 42.64
N LYS A 371 -7.14 16.32 43.44
CA LYS A 371 -7.22 16.92 44.78
C LYS A 371 -7.60 18.39 44.68
N SER A 372 -8.23 18.92 45.74
CA SER A 372 -8.65 20.32 45.85
C SER A 372 -7.52 21.33 45.56
N SER A 373 -6.29 21.03 45.99
CA SER A 373 -5.08 21.84 45.70
C SER A 373 -4.79 21.97 44.20
N SER A 374 -4.88 20.87 43.47
CA SER A 374 -4.53 20.79 42.05
C SER A 374 -5.69 21.28 41.18
N LEU A 375 -6.94 21.09 41.64
CA LEU A 375 -8.14 21.73 41.12
C LEU A 375 -8.08 23.27 41.23
N ALA A 376 -7.60 23.82 42.34
CA ALA A 376 -7.45 25.27 42.52
C ALA A 376 -6.42 25.89 41.55
N LEU A 377 -5.29 25.21 41.32
CA LEU A 377 -4.28 25.65 40.36
C LEU A 377 -4.77 25.53 38.91
N LEU A 378 -5.47 24.44 38.58
CA LEU A 378 -6.13 24.28 37.28
C LEU A 378 -7.22 25.36 37.05
N ALA A 379 -7.95 25.75 38.10
CA ALA A 379 -8.89 26.87 38.04
C ALA A 379 -8.18 28.23 37.85
N LYS A 380 -7.04 28.47 38.51
CA LYS A 380 -6.19 29.67 38.27
C LYS A 380 -5.77 29.73 36.80
N ALA A 381 -5.30 28.61 36.23
CA ALA A 381 -4.93 28.52 34.81
C ALA A 381 -6.13 28.75 33.87
N ALA A 382 -7.30 28.14 34.14
CA ALA A 382 -8.50 28.30 33.32
C ALA A 382 -9.11 29.71 33.37
N LEU A 383 -8.99 30.41 34.52
CA LEU A 383 -9.37 31.83 34.64
C LEU A 383 -8.40 32.73 33.87
N MET A 384 -7.09 32.50 34.00
CA MET A 384 -6.07 33.27 33.27
C MET A 384 -6.18 33.06 31.74
N ALA A 385 -6.45 31.84 31.29
CA ALA A 385 -6.73 31.52 29.88
C ALA A 385 -7.92 32.34 29.34
N LYS A 386 -9.05 32.35 30.07
CA LYS A 386 -10.24 33.15 29.71
C LYS A 386 -9.97 34.66 29.73
N TYR A 387 -9.09 35.13 30.60
CA TYR A 387 -8.67 36.53 30.64
C TYR A 387 -7.82 36.89 29.41
N VAL A 388 -6.79 36.10 29.09
CA VAL A 388 -5.87 36.35 27.96
C VAL A 388 -6.62 36.37 26.62
N CYS A 389 -7.54 35.43 26.38
CA CYS A 389 -8.37 35.46 25.16
C CYS A 389 -9.38 36.64 25.14
N LYS A 390 -9.73 37.22 26.30
CA LYS A 390 -10.54 38.44 26.38
C LYS A 390 -9.69 39.69 26.08
N SER A 391 -8.44 39.76 26.55
CA SER A 391 -7.54 40.88 26.28
C SER A 391 -6.98 40.90 24.85
N GLU A 392 -6.74 39.74 24.23
CA GLU A 392 -6.38 39.66 22.80
C GLU A 392 -7.55 39.96 21.84
N GLY A 393 -8.79 40.06 22.35
CA GLY A 393 -9.98 40.41 21.57
C GLY A 393 -10.43 39.37 20.53
N LYS A 394 -9.80 38.19 20.48
CA LYS A 394 -10.07 37.10 19.53
C LYS A 394 -10.05 35.75 20.23
N SER A 395 -10.98 34.86 19.87
CA SER A 395 -10.80 33.42 20.13
C SER A 395 -9.51 32.97 19.48
N TRP A 396 -8.75 32.12 20.17
CA TRP A 396 -7.62 31.45 19.53
C TRP A 396 -8.13 30.38 18.56
N THR A 397 -7.29 30.02 17.59
CA THR A 397 -7.50 28.81 16.80
C THR A 397 -7.14 27.58 17.64
N TYR A 398 -7.75 26.45 17.35
CA TYR A 398 -7.47 25.17 18.02
C TYR A 398 -5.97 24.82 18.02
N GLN A 399 -5.28 25.15 16.92
CA GLN A 399 -3.82 24.97 16.81
C GLN A 399 -3.03 25.90 17.73
N LYS A 400 -3.29 27.23 17.77
CA LYS A 400 -2.57 28.16 18.68
C LYS A 400 -2.69 27.71 20.13
N ALA A 401 -3.90 27.32 20.56
CA ALA A 401 -4.15 26.86 21.92
C ALA A 401 -3.42 25.55 22.26
N LYS A 402 -3.44 24.55 21.37
CA LYS A 402 -2.74 23.27 21.62
C LYS A 402 -1.21 23.44 21.61
N THR A 403 -0.65 24.31 20.78
CA THR A 403 0.80 24.62 20.80
C THR A 403 1.22 25.25 22.13
N LEU A 404 0.50 26.26 22.64
CA LEU A 404 0.85 26.89 23.92
C LEU A 404 0.72 25.94 25.13
N ILE A 405 -0.22 25.00 25.10
CA ILE A 405 -0.32 23.95 26.12
C ILE A 405 0.89 22.99 26.04
N LEU A 406 1.37 22.65 24.83
CA LEU A 406 2.59 21.85 24.65
C LEU A 406 3.83 22.60 25.14
N GLU A 407 4.00 23.87 24.78
CA GLU A 407 5.10 24.73 25.25
C GLU A 407 5.14 24.82 26.78
N ALA A 408 3.99 24.97 27.45
CA ALA A 408 3.90 24.96 28.91
C ALA A 408 4.24 23.58 29.52
N VAL A 409 3.88 22.48 28.84
CA VAL A 409 4.24 21.12 29.27
C VAL A 409 5.74 20.84 29.06
N GLU A 410 6.39 21.41 28.06
CA GLU A 410 7.85 21.34 27.86
C GLU A 410 8.62 22.23 28.85
N MET A 411 8.13 23.44 29.12
CA MET A 411 8.60 24.33 30.19
C MET A 411 8.59 23.61 31.56
N SER A 412 7.52 22.89 31.86
CA SER A 412 7.37 22.11 33.10
C SER A 412 8.40 20.98 33.29
N GLN A 413 9.05 20.54 32.21
CA GLN A 413 10.04 19.45 32.21
C GLN A 413 11.48 19.96 32.13
N SER A 414 11.67 21.26 31.86
CA SER A 414 12.98 21.88 31.63
C SER A 414 13.37 22.89 32.72
N ILE A 415 12.39 23.49 33.42
CA ILE A 415 12.61 24.47 34.49
C ILE A 415 12.27 23.86 35.86
N ASN A 416 13.05 24.18 36.90
CA ASN A 416 12.73 23.72 38.26
C ASN A 416 11.44 24.34 38.77
N LEU A 417 10.69 23.57 39.59
CA LEU A 417 9.42 24.00 40.19
C LEU A 417 9.54 25.36 40.92
N LYS A 418 10.62 25.61 41.67
CA LYS A 418 10.88 26.90 42.36
C LYS A 418 11.10 28.09 41.43
N ASP A 419 11.53 27.85 40.21
CA ASP A 419 11.79 28.91 39.23
C ASP A 419 10.53 29.14 38.36
N ILE A 420 9.71 28.10 38.13
CA ILE A 420 8.34 28.25 37.61
C ILE A 420 7.46 29.01 38.61
N GLU A 421 7.59 28.76 39.92
CA GLU A 421 6.89 29.52 40.97
C GLU A 421 7.21 31.03 40.89
N LYS A 422 8.49 31.41 40.77
CA LYS A 422 8.88 32.82 40.52
C LYS A 422 8.24 33.38 39.25
N LEU A 423 8.32 32.66 38.13
CA LEU A 423 7.73 33.07 36.85
C LEU A 423 6.18 33.17 36.86
N VAL A 424 5.51 32.68 37.91
CA VAL A 424 4.06 32.83 38.16
C VAL A 424 3.76 34.01 39.08
N ASP A 425 4.71 34.40 39.93
CA ASP A 425 4.59 35.48 40.92
C ASP A 425 5.31 36.78 40.47
N GLU A 426 6.08 36.75 39.37
CA GLU A 426 6.68 37.93 38.72
C GLU A 426 5.60 38.80 38.06
N GLU A 427 5.41 40.01 38.60
CA GLU A 427 4.48 41.03 38.08
C GLU A 427 5.00 41.69 36.77
N SER A 428 5.05 40.90 35.70
CA SER A 428 5.30 41.40 34.33
C SER A 428 4.02 41.96 33.70
N GLU A 429 4.16 42.93 32.79
CA GLU A 429 3.05 43.49 32.01
C GLU A 429 2.33 42.46 31.10
N MET A 430 2.94 41.28 30.89
CA MET A 430 2.38 40.18 30.13
C MET A 430 2.01 38.98 31.02
N TYR A 431 0.71 38.66 31.09
CA TYR A 431 0.14 37.63 31.96
C TYR A 431 0.85 36.26 31.82
N PRO A 432 1.37 35.66 32.91
CA PRO A 432 2.19 34.44 32.87
C PRO A 432 1.36 33.16 32.69
N LEU A 433 0.63 33.06 31.57
CA LEU A 433 -0.23 31.93 31.24
C LEU A 433 0.56 30.63 31.09
N GLY A 434 1.69 30.66 30.36
CA GLY A 434 2.58 29.50 30.19
C GLY A 434 3.07 28.92 31.53
N PRO A 435 3.76 29.72 32.37
CA PRO A 435 4.17 29.29 33.72
C PRO A 435 3.00 28.81 34.60
N THR A 436 1.84 29.46 34.53
CA THR A 436 0.65 29.06 35.32
C THR A 436 0.11 27.69 34.86
N ILE A 437 0.10 27.41 33.55
CA ILE A 437 -0.27 26.10 33.01
C ILE A 437 0.78 25.04 33.38
N ALA A 438 2.08 25.36 33.28
CA ALA A 438 3.17 24.46 33.65
C ALA A 438 3.07 24.02 35.14
N LEU A 439 2.81 24.98 36.03
CA LEU A 439 2.64 24.75 37.47
C LEU A 439 1.36 23.95 37.79
N ALA A 440 0.25 24.24 37.09
CA ALA A 440 -0.97 23.44 37.20
C ALA A 440 -0.75 21.98 36.73
N TYR A 441 -0.09 21.80 35.58
CA TYR A 441 0.25 20.48 35.04
C TYR A 441 1.14 19.67 36.00
N LEU A 442 2.20 20.26 36.57
CA LEU A 442 3.05 19.58 37.57
C LEU A 442 2.29 19.16 38.83
N SER A 443 1.23 19.88 39.19
CA SER A 443 0.35 19.51 40.29
C SER A 443 -0.58 18.36 39.92
N VAL A 444 -1.19 18.40 38.73
CA VAL A 444 -2.07 17.35 38.21
C VAL A 444 -1.30 16.05 37.91
N VAL A 445 -0.06 16.10 37.43
CA VAL A 445 0.80 14.92 37.21
C VAL A 445 0.97 14.13 38.50
N LYS A 446 1.24 14.78 39.65
CA LYS A 446 1.41 14.10 40.95
C LYS A 446 0.12 13.39 41.41
N ASP A 447 -1.04 13.94 41.08
CA ASP A 447 -2.33 13.29 41.34
C ASP A 447 -2.57 12.10 40.40
N CYS A 448 -2.26 12.26 39.11
CA CYS A 448 -2.34 11.20 38.12
C CYS A 448 -1.37 10.05 38.44
N GLU A 449 -0.14 10.32 38.90
CA GLU A 449 0.83 9.30 39.32
C GLU A 449 0.29 8.44 40.47
N VAL A 450 -0.35 9.05 41.48
CA VAL A 450 -1.00 8.32 42.57
C VAL A 450 -2.22 7.53 42.08
N HIS A 451 -2.99 8.09 41.15
CA HIS A 451 -4.18 7.43 40.58
C HIS A 451 -3.79 6.21 39.73
N CYS A 452 -2.95 6.40 38.71
CA CYS A 452 -2.45 5.37 37.82
C CYS A 452 -1.66 4.29 38.57
N SER A 453 -0.88 4.66 39.60
CA SER A 453 -0.19 3.66 40.45
C SER A 453 -1.18 2.78 41.19
N ARG A 454 -2.18 3.36 41.87
CA ARG A 454 -3.24 2.61 42.57
C ARG A 454 -4.01 1.71 41.60
N GLU A 455 -4.47 2.27 40.49
CA GLU A 455 -5.25 1.53 39.49
C GLU A 455 -4.41 0.42 38.86
N GLY A 456 -3.12 0.67 38.60
CA GLY A 456 -2.17 -0.34 38.15
C GLY A 456 -2.05 -1.52 39.13
N TYR A 457 -2.07 -1.28 40.45
CA TYR A 457 -2.15 -2.38 41.43
C TYR A 457 -3.49 -3.13 41.37
N GLU A 458 -4.62 -2.45 41.17
CA GLU A 458 -5.93 -3.11 41.00
C GLU A 458 -5.95 -3.96 39.71
N VAL A 459 -5.44 -3.45 38.59
CA VAL A 459 -5.33 -4.15 37.30
C VAL A 459 -4.36 -5.33 37.38
N LYS A 460 -3.22 -5.21 38.07
CA LYS A 460 -2.29 -6.32 38.31
C LYS A 460 -2.95 -7.44 39.14
N ARG A 461 -3.76 -7.11 40.14
CA ARG A 461 -4.46 -8.10 40.98
C ARG A 461 -5.53 -8.92 40.24
N ILE A 462 -6.16 -8.37 39.19
CA ILE A 462 -7.14 -9.11 38.36
C ILE A 462 -6.50 -9.90 37.22
N GLY A 463 -5.16 -9.87 37.07
CA GLY A 463 -4.43 -10.64 36.06
C GLY A 463 -3.68 -9.82 35.01
N GLY A 464 -3.74 -8.48 35.08
CA GLY A 464 -3.03 -7.57 34.17
C GLY A 464 -3.69 -7.46 32.79
N LEU A 465 -2.91 -7.04 31.78
CA LEU A 465 -3.41 -6.86 30.43
C LEU A 465 -3.73 -8.22 29.77
N HIS A 466 -4.96 -8.37 29.30
CA HIS A 466 -5.39 -9.47 28.44
C HIS A 466 -5.35 -9.02 26.96
N VAL A 467 -4.83 -9.87 26.06
CA VAL A 467 -4.66 -9.55 24.63
C VAL A 467 -5.24 -10.67 23.75
N ILE A 468 -6.30 -10.33 23.01
CA ILE A 468 -6.93 -11.23 22.03
C ILE A 468 -6.40 -10.93 20.62
N GLY A 469 -5.78 -11.93 19.99
CA GLY A 469 -5.53 -11.93 18.55
C GLY A 469 -6.73 -12.52 17.81
N THR A 470 -7.43 -11.72 17.00
CA THR A 470 -8.68 -12.11 16.31
C THR A 470 -8.46 -12.77 14.95
N SER A 471 -7.20 -12.97 14.55
CA SER A 471 -6.72 -13.73 13.39
C SER A 471 -5.21 -13.96 13.53
N LEU A 472 -4.61 -14.80 12.66
CA LEU A 472 -3.16 -14.93 12.53
C LEU A 472 -2.63 -14.06 11.38
N HIS A 473 -1.58 -13.28 11.63
CA HIS A 473 -0.92 -12.52 10.57
C HIS A 473 -0.10 -13.43 9.65
N GLY A 474 0.24 -12.94 8.46
CA GLY A 474 1.19 -13.59 7.54
C GLY A 474 2.64 -13.73 8.06
N SER A 475 2.91 -13.40 9.32
CA SER A 475 4.12 -13.80 10.04
C SER A 475 3.92 -13.86 11.56
N ARG A 476 4.47 -14.91 12.17
CA ARG A 476 4.54 -15.17 13.62
C ARG A 476 5.22 -14.02 14.37
N ARG A 477 6.14 -13.32 13.71
CA ARG A 477 6.85 -12.17 14.24
C ARG A 477 5.91 -10.98 14.50
N ILE A 478 4.77 -10.90 13.81
CA ILE A 478 3.74 -9.88 14.05
C ILE A 478 2.84 -10.30 15.21
N ASP A 479 2.37 -11.56 15.23
CA ASP A 479 1.60 -12.10 16.35
C ASP A 479 2.37 -12.00 17.68
N ASN A 480 3.68 -12.24 17.68
CA ASN A 480 4.52 -12.10 18.86
C ASN A 480 4.74 -10.63 19.29
N GLN A 481 4.64 -9.65 18.38
CA GLN A 481 4.58 -8.22 18.76
C GLN A 481 3.24 -7.88 19.42
N LEU A 482 2.13 -8.51 19.01
CA LEU A 482 0.83 -8.39 19.68
C LEU A 482 0.88 -9.03 21.08
N ARG A 483 1.38 -10.27 21.21
CA ARG A 483 1.61 -10.91 22.53
C ARG A 483 2.51 -10.07 23.44
N GLY A 484 3.54 -9.42 22.88
CA GLY A 484 4.47 -8.52 23.56
C GLY A 484 3.88 -7.18 24.05
N ARG A 485 2.57 -6.95 23.88
CA ARG A 485 1.85 -5.85 24.54
C ARG A 485 1.54 -6.16 26.01
N ALA A 486 1.31 -7.43 26.36
CA ALA A 486 1.15 -7.88 27.75
C ALA A 486 2.45 -8.43 28.33
N GLY A 487 2.53 -8.56 29.67
CA GLY A 487 3.67 -9.19 30.36
C GLY A 487 4.91 -8.32 30.53
N ARG A 488 4.76 -6.99 30.50
CA ARG A 488 5.86 -6.03 30.41
C ARG A 488 6.45 -5.72 31.79
N GLN A 489 7.78 -5.59 31.88
CA GLN A 489 8.48 -5.39 33.16
C GLN A 489 8.07 -6.40 34.26
N GLY A 490 7.80 -7.65 33.87
CA GLY A 490 7.36 -8.70 34.80
C GLY A 490 5.95 -8.51 35.35
N ASP A 491 5.14 -7.61 34.78
CA ASP A 491 3.72 -7.52 35.11
C ASP A 491 2.96 -8.79 34.70
N PRO A 492 1.89 -9.15 35.44
CA PRO A 492 0.96 -10.16 34.99
C PRO A 492 0.28 -9.75 33.68
N GLY A 493 -0.16 -10.74 32.92
CA GLY A 493 -0.91 -10.55 31.69
C GLY A 493 -1.21 -11.90 31.04
N SER A 494 -2.11 -11.89 30.07
CA SER A 494 -2.46 -13.09 29.31
C SER A 494 -2.66 -12.78 27.84
N THR A 495 -2.48 -13.78 26.98
CA THR A 495 -2.75 -13.66 25.54
C THR A 495 -3.50 -14.88 25.05
N ARG A 496 -4.43 -14.69 24.11
CA ARG A 496 -5.13 -15.77 23.42
C ARG A 496 -5.27 -15.40 21.95
N PHE A 497 -5.31 -16.40 21.07
CA PHE A 497 -5.63 -16.19 19.66
C PHE A 497 -6.90 -16.99 19.34
N MET A 498 -7.87 -16.31 18.75
CA MET A 498 -9.10 -16.88 18.21
C MET A 498 -9.06 -16.73 16.70
N VAL A 499 -9.19 -17.85 15.98
CA VAL A 499 -8.80 -17.95 14.57
C VAL A 499 -9.88 -18.70 13.82
N SER A 500 -10.36 -18.18 12.69
CA SER A 500 -11.36 -18.85 11.85
C SER A 500 -10.72 -19.44 10.60
N LEU A 501 -11.22 -20.59 10.15
CA LEU A 501 -10.93 -21.11 8.80
C LEU A 501 -11.41 -20.14 7.69
N GLN A 502 -12.35 -19.24 8.02
CA GLN A 502 -12.82 -18.17 7.13
C GLN A 502 -11.98 -16.89 7.22
N ASP A 503 -10.90 -16.81 8.01
CA ASP A 503 -10.04 -15.62 8.07
C ASP A 503 -9.28 -15.38 6.75
N GLU A 504 -9.10 -14.11 6.38
CA GLU A 504 -8.51 -13.65 5.10
C GLU A 504 -7.18 -14.33 4.76
N MET A 505 -6.34 -14.62 5.76
CA MET A 505 -5.05 -15.27 5.59
C MET A 505 -5.20 -16.69 5.02
N PHE A 506 -6.15 -17.50 5.50
CA PHE A 506 -6.38 -18.84 4.96
C PHE A 506 -7.07 -18.77 3.59
N GLN A 507 -8.05 -17.88 3.43
CA GLN A 507 -8.72 -17.68 2.14
C GLN A 507 -7.73 -17.37 1.00
N LYS A 508 -6.78 -16.45 1.24
CA LYS A 508 -5.78 -16.02 0.25
C LYS A 508 -4.65 -17.03 0.02
N PHE A 509 -4.30 -17.80 1.03
CA PHE A 509 -3.18 -18.76 1.01
C PHE A 509 -3.64 -20.21 1.12
N ASN A 510 -4.77 -20.51 0.46
CA ASN A 510 -5.40 -21.83 0.32
C ASN A 510 -4.56 -22.75 -0.58
N PHE A 511 -3.34 -23.10 -0.14
CA PHE A 511 -2.37 -23.89 -0.91
C PHE A 511 -2.80 -25.35 -1.13
N ASP A 512 -3.66 -25.90 -0.26
CA ASP A 512 -4.36 -27.16 -0.51
C ASP A 512 -5.60 -27.24 0.41
N THR A 513 -6.81 -27.33 -0.16
CA THR A 513 -8.08 -27.10 0.56
C THR A 513 -8.84 -28.35 0.97
N GLU A 514 -8.52 -29.53 0.41
CA GLU A 514 -9.32 -30.73 0.64
C GLU A 514 -9.47 -31.07 2.13
N TRP A 515 -8.39 -30.97 2.91
CA TRP A 515 -8.42 -31.28 4.34
C TRP A 515 -9.28 -30.28 5.13
N ALA A 516 -9.28 -28.99 4.76
CA ALA A 516 -10.07 -27.95 5.42
C ALA A 516 -11.57 -28.12 5.12
N VAL A 517 -11.92 -28.41 3.86
CA VAL A 517 -13.30 -28.71 3.46
C VAL A 517 -13.79 -30.01 4.11
N ARG A 518 -12.96 -31.07 4.16
CA ARG A 518 -13.24 -32.33 4.87
C ARG A 518 -13.29 -32.18 6.41
N LEU A 519 -12.73 -31.10 6.95
CA LEU A 519 -12.79 -30.78 8.39
C LEU A 519 -14.08 -30.01 8.71
N ILE A 520 -14.42 -28.98 7.93
CA ILE A 520 -15.68 -28.23 8.05
C ILE A 520 -16.89 -29.16 7.88
N SER A 521 -16.89 -30.01 6.86
CA SER A 521 -17.96 -31.01 6.61
C SER A 521 -18.02 -32.18 7.63
N LYS A 522 -17.13 -32.21 8.62
CA LYS A 522 -17.19 -33.12 9.79
C LYS A 522 -17.55 -32.43 11.10
N ILE A 523 -17.55 -31.09 11.13
CA ILE A 523 -17.80 -30.28 12.33
C ILE A 523 -19.19 -29.59 12.26
N THR A 524 -19.84 -29.65 11.11
CA THR A 524 -21.13 -29.01 10.74
C THR A 524 -22.37 -29.44 11.54
N ASN A 525 -22.21 -30.15 12.66
CA ASN A 525 -23.26 -30.37 13.66
C ASN A 525 -23.30 -29.27 14.75
N ASP A 526 -22.20 -28.53 14.97
CA ASP A 526 -22.12 -27.40 15.91
C ASP A 526 -21.15 -26.34 15.35
N GLU A 527 -21.67 -25.28 14.73
CA GLU A 527 -20.85 -24.28 14.02
C GLU A 527 -20.09 -23.31 14.92
N ASP A 528 -20.49 -23.20 16.19
CA ASP A 528 -20.04 -22.17 17.13
C ASP A 528 -19.07 -22.66 18.22
N VAL A 529 -18.76 -23.96 18.28
CA VAL A 529 -17.89 -24.56 19.31
C VAL A 529 -16.39 -24.43 18.95
N PRO A 530 -15.50 -24.04 19.89
CA PRO A 530 -14.06 -23.97 19.64
C PRO A 530 -13.45 -25.35 19.41
N ILE A 531 -12.67 -25.47 18.34
CA ILE A 531 -12.07 -26.73 17.89
C ILE A 531 -10.71 -26.94 18.59
N GLU A 532 -10.74 -27.43 19.84
CA GLU A 532 -9.56 -27.56 20.71
C GLU A 532 -8.65 -28.76 20.38
N GLY A 533 -8.39 -29.00 19.09
CA GLY A 533 -7.53 -30.08 18.59
C GLY A 533 -6.10 -29.63 18.29
N GLU A 534 -5.11 -30.14 19.05
CA GLU A 534 -3.68 -29.84 18.82
C GLU A 534 -3.24 -30.02 17.35
N THR A 535 -3.74 -31.06 16.68
CA THR A 535 -3.43 -31.38 15.28
C THR A 535 -3.81 -30.24 14.33
N ILE A 536 -4.97 -29.61 14.58
CA ILE A 536 -5.51 -28.53 13.75
C ILE A 536 -4.72 -27.25 14.02
N VAL A 537 -4.43 -26.93 15.28
CA VAL A 537 -3.54 -25.80 15.63
C VAL A 537 -2.15 -25.96 14.98
N LYS A 538 -1.59 -27.18 14.97
CA LYS A 538 -0.33 -27.50 14.27
C LYS A 538 -0.43 -27.30 12.75
N GLN A 539 -1.56 -27.64 12.12
CA GLN A 539 -1.82 -27.40 10.69
C GLN A 539 -1.95 -25.91 10.35
N LEU A 540 -2.72 -25.14 11.11
CA LEU A 540 -2.86 -23.68 10.92
C LEU A 540 -1.51 -22.96 11.08
N LEU A 541 -0.73 -23.36 12.09
CA LEU A 541 0.64 -22.87 12.30
C LEU A 541 1.62 -23.30 11.20
N ALA A 542 1.36 -24.39 10.48
CA ALA A 542 2.16 -24.83 9.33
C ALA A 542 1.81 -24.05 8.05
N LEU A 543 0.53 -23.72 7.82
CA LEU A 543 0.13 -22.79 6.76
C LEU A 543 0.81 -21.42 6.95
N GLN A 544 0.83 -20.90 8.17
CA GLN A 544 1.51 -19.63 8.47
C GLN A 544 3.01 -19.65 8.10
N ILE A 545 3.74 -20.76 8.36
CA ILE A 545 5.13 -20.92 7.92
C ILE A 545 5.24 -20.85 6.39
N ASN A 546 4.27 -21.41 5.66
CA ASN A 546 4.29 -21.37 4.19
C ASN A 546 4.00 -19.97 3.64
N VAL A 547 3.16 -19.17 4.32
CA VAL A 547 2.98 -17.74 4.04
C VAL A 547 4.27 -16.94 4.32
N GLU A 548 4.97 -17.23 5.43
CA GLU A 548 6.28 -16.63 5.72
C GLU A 548 7.33 -16.95 4.64
N LYS A 549 7.41 -18.22 4.20
CA LYS A 549 8.28 -18.66 3.08
C LYS A 549 7.93 -17.95 1.77
N TYR A 550 6.65 -17.76 1.47
CA TYR A 550 6.18 -17.07 0.26
C TYR A 550 6.65 -15.61 0.26
N PHE A 551 6.40 -14.86 1.34
CA PHE A 551 6.86 -13.47 1.45
C PHE A 551 8.40 -13.35 1.51
N PHE A 552 9.10 -14.32 2.12
CA PHE A 552 10.57 -14.40 2.04
C PHE A 552 11.05 -14.63 0.59
N GLY A 553 10.36 -15.46 -0.18
CA GLY A 553 10.60 -15.65 -1.61
C GLY A 553 10.50 -14.34 -2.41
N ILE A 554 9.45 -13.55 -2.17
CA ILE A 554 9.27 -12.23 -2.79
C ILE A 554 10.42 -11.29 -2.41
N ARG A 555 10.75 -11.15 -1.11
CA ARG A 555 11.88 -10.31 -0.65
C ARG A 555 13.21 -10.72 -1.29
N LYS A 556 13.49 -12.03 -1.34
CA LYS A 556 14.70 -12.60 -1.93
C LYS A 556 14.82 -12.32 -3.44
N SER A 557 13.72 -12.37 -4.18
CA SER A 557 13.71 -12.01 -5.61
C SER A 557 13.90 -10.51 -5.82
N LEU A 558 13.22 -9.67 -5.03
CA LEU A 558 13.36 -8.21 -5.08
C LEU A 558 14.80 -7.75 -4.78
N VAL A 559 15.47 -8.35 -3.78
CA VAL A 559 16.88 -8.06 -3.49
C VAL A 559 17.78 -8.45 -4.66
N LYS A 560 17.60 -9.62 -5.28
CA LYS A 560 18.39 -10.02 -6.46
C LYS A 560 18.28 -9.06 -7.65
N PHE A 561 17.11 -8.48 -7.88
CA PHE A 561 16.93 -7.50 -8.96
C PHE A 561 17.63 -6.17 -8.60
N ASP A 562 17.51 -5.71 -7.35
CA ASP A 562 18.19 -4.48 -6.93
C ASP A 562 19.72 -4.66 -6.81
N GLU A 563 20.25 -5.86 -6.56
CA GLU A 563 21.70 -6.15 -6.61
C GLU A 563 22.30 -5.91 -8.01
N VAL A 564 21.53 -6.11 -9.08
CA VAL A 564 21.96 -5.77 -10.46
C VAL A 564 21.89 -4.26 -10.69
N LEU A 565 20.82 -3.62 -10.21
CA LEU A 565 20.65 -2.16 -10.31
C LEU A 565 21.65 -1.40 -9.41
N GLU A 566 22.10 -1.98 -8.29
CA GLU A 566 23.07 -1.42 -7.33
C GLU A 566 24.40 -1.10 -8.03
N VAL A 567 24.86 -1.96 -8.95
CA VAL A 567 26.09 -1.74 -9.74
C VAL A 567 25.95 -0.54 -10.69
N GLN A 568 24.86 -0.48 -11.46
CA GLN A 568 24.58 0.62 -12.40
C GLN A 568 24.38 1.95 -11.66
N ARG A 569 23.53 1.92 -10.63
CA ARG A 569 23.24 3.02 -9.70
C ARG A 569 24.52 3.58 -9.11
N LYS A 570 25.41 2.73 -8.59
CA LYS A 570 26.67 3.16 -8.02
C LYS A 570 27.53 3.89 -9.04
N HIS A 571 27.75 3.33 -10.23
CA HIS A 571 28.53 4.00 -11.26
C HIS A 571 27.97 5.38 -11.64
N VAL A 572 26.65 5.49 -11.84
CA VAL A 572 25.97 6.76 -12.14
C VAL A 572 26.05 7.75 -10.98
N TYR A 573 25.94 7.29 -9.73
CA TYR A 573 26.01 8.15 -8.55
C TYR A 573 27.45 8.60 -8.26
N ASP A 574 28.45 7.73 -8.43
CA ASP A 574 29.87 8.07 -8.31
C ASP A 574 30.27 9.11 -9.38
N LEU A 575 29.85 8.92 -10.63
CA LEU A 575 30.03 9.90 -11.73
C LEU A 575 29.35 11.24 -11.42
N ARG A 576 28.08 11.21 -10.96
CA ARG A 576 27.32 12.41 -10.61
C ARG A 576 27.94 13.14 -9.41
N GLN A 577 28.43 12.41 -8.41
CA GLN A 577 29.10 12.98 -7.25
C GLN A 577 30.43 13.63 -7.64
N LEU A 578 31.20 13.01 -8.54
CA LEU A 578 32.39 13.60 -9.14
C LEU A 578 32.05 14.91 -9.87
N ILE A 579 31.02 14.94 -10.73
CA ILE A 579 30.60 16.15 -11.46
C ILE A 579 30.10 17.26 -10.52
N LEU A 580 29.48 16.92 -9.38
CA LEU A 580 28.92 17.89 -8.44
C LEU A 580 29.90 18.38 -7.35
N THR A 581 30.92 17.60 -7.01
CA THR A 581 31.83 17.89 -5.87
C THR A 581 33.32 17.69 -6.14
N GLY A 582 33.68 17.13 -7.29
CA GLY A 582 35.07 17.07 -7.74
C GLY A 582 35.58 18.43 -8.21
N ASP A 583 36.90 18.57 -8.20
CA ASP A 583 37.58 19.74 -8.75
C ASP A 583 37.44 19.79 -10.29
N SER A 584 37.68 20.97 -10.88
CA SER A 584 37.49 21.14 -12.33
C SER A 584 38.50 20.38 -13.17
N GLU A 585 39.66 20.00 -12.61
CA GLU A 585 40.70 19.26 -13.33
C GLU A 585 40.30 17.79 -13.44
N SER A 586 39.96 17.11 -12.34
CA SER A 586 39.40 15.76 -12.32
C SER A 586 38.16 15.63 -13.20
N CYS A 587 37.23 16.60 -13.12
CA CYS A 587 36.06 16.64 -14.00
C CYS A 587 36.47 16.76 -15.48
N SER A 588 37.47 17.59 -15.80
CA SER A 588 37.95 17.72 -17.18
C SER A 588 38.60 16.43 -17.69
N GLN A 589 39.42 15.75 -16.88
CA GLN A 589 40.09 14.50 -17.26
C GLN A 589 39.08 13.40 -17.61
N TYR A 590 38.03 13.21 -16.80
CA TYR A 590 36.97 12.25 -17.10
C TYR A 590 36.19 12.62 -18.37
N ILE A 591 35.84 13.91 -18.57
CA ILE A 591 35.15 14.34 -19.80
C ILE A 591 36.03 14.09 -21.03
N LEU A 592 37.34 14.32 -20.95
CA LEU A 592 38.25 14.02 -22.05
C LEU A 592 38.36 12.53 -22.35
N GLN A 593 38.32 11.65 -21.34
CA GLN A 593 38.24 10.20 -21.54
C GLN A 593 36.94 9.77 -22.24
N TYR A 594 35.78 10.32 -21.83
CA TYR A 594 34.51 10.07 -22.52
C TYR A 594 34.51 10.60 -23.95
N MET A 595 35.05 11.81 -24.18
CA MET A 595 35.21 12.37 -25.53
C MET A 595 36.11 11.50 -26.41
N GLN A 596 37.23 11.01 -25.86
CA GLN A 596 38.10 10.09 -26.59
C GLN A 596 37.36 8.79 -26.92
N ALA A 597 36.68 8.16 -25.97
CA ALA A 597 35.96 6.90 -26.21
C ALA A 597 34.89 7.04 -27.32
N VAL A 598 34.13 8.14 -27.35
CA VAL A 598 33.15 8.43 -28.41
C VAL A 598 33.84 8.66 -29.76
N VAL A 599 34.98 9.34 -29.80
CA VAL A 599 35.74 9.53 -31.05
C VAL A 599 36.34 8.22 -31.54
N ASP A 600 36.89 7.39 -30.65
CA ASP A 600 37.44 6.08 -30.97
C ASP A 600 36.33 5.14 -31.50
N GLU A 601 35.12 5.15 -30.91
CA GLU A 601 33.96 4.41 -31.41
C GLU A 601 33.55 4.85 -32.84
N ILE A 602 33.44 6.16 -33.09
CA ILE A 602 33.15 6.71 -34.42
C ILE A 602 34.23 6.33 -35.43
N VAL A 603 35.51 6.33 -35.02
CA VAL A 603 36.63 5.90 -35.87
C VAL A 603 36.52 4.41 -36.18
N PHE A 604 36.45 3.52 -35.20
CA PHE A 604 36.37 2.07 -35.41
C PHE A 604 35.11 1.65 -36.21
N GLY A 605 33.99 2.37 -36.06
CA GLY A 605 32.77 2.16 -36.87
C GLY A 605 32.85 2.57 -38.35
N ASN A 606 33.96 3.20 -38.78
CA ASN A 606 34.17 3.72 -40.15
C ASN A 606 35.54 3.41 -40.76
N VAL A 607 36.49 2.96 -39.95
CA VAL A 607 37.90 2.72 -40.28
C VAL A 607 38.29 1.32 -39.83
N ASP A 608 38.61 0.46 -40.80
CA ASP A 608 39.14 -0.88 -40.55
C ASP A 608 40.68 -0.84 -40.68
N PRO A 609 41.44 -1.04 -39.58
CA PRO A 609 42.91 -0.98 -39.61
C PRO A 609 43.57 -2.05 -40.50
N LEU A 610 42.88 -3.14 -40.82
CA LEU A 610 43.38 -4.23 -41.65
C LEU A 610 43.13 -4.00 -43.15
N LYS A 611 42.31 -3.02 -43.51
CA LYS A 611 41.98 -2.68 -44.90
C LYS A 611 42.71 -1.41 -45.36
N HIS A 612 43.10 -1.38 -46.64
CA HIS A 612 43.86 -0.27 -47.23
C HIS A 612 43.05 1.06 -47.14
N PRO A 613 43.65 2.21 -46.76
CA PRO A 613 42.91 3.47 -46.47
C PRO A 613 42.05 4.09 -47.58
N ARG A 614 42.01 3.49 -48.78
CA ARG A 614 41.05 3.84 -49.85
C ARG A 614 39.66 3.24 -49.66
N SER A 615 39.50 2.20 -48.84
CA SER A 615 38.19 1.58 -48.56
C SER A 615 37.53 2.11 -47.29
N TRP A 616 38.14 3.08 -46.60
CA TRP A 616 37.57 3.70 -45.40
C TRP A 616 36.49 4.74 -45.77
N SER A 617 35.41 4.80 -45.00
CA SER A 617 34.27 5.68 -45.30
C SER A 617 34.44 7.09 -44.72
N LEU A 618 35.49 7.83 -45.13
CA LEU A 618 35.80 9.16 -44.58
C LEU A 618 34.61 10.14 -44.66
N GLY A 619 33.78 10.06 -45.70
CA GLY A 619 32.57 10.88 -45.85
C GLY A 619 31.42 10.53 -44.90
N LYS A 620 31.41 9.33 -44.31
CA LYS A 620 30.48 8.90 -43.24
C LYS A 620 31.05 9.32 -41.88
N LEU A 621 32.32 8.98 -41.62
CA LEU A 621 33.10 9.42 -40.45
C LEU A 621 32.92 10.92 -40.16
N MET A 622 33.10 11.77 -41.16
CA MET A 622 32.94 13.22 -40.99
C MET A 622 31.50 13.65 -40.68
N LYS A 623 30.48 12.97 -41.21
CA LYS A 623 29.08 13.30 -40.91
C LYS A 623 28.72 12.97 -39.46
N GLU A 624 29.14 11.80 -38.98
CA GLU A 624 28.88 11.36 -37.60
C GLU A 624 29.62 12.25 -36.59
N PHE A 625 30.89 12.56 -36.87
CA PHE A 625 31.67 13.50 -36.05
C PHE A 625 31.06 14.91 -36.03
N ILE A 626 30.63 15.46 -37.18
CA ILE A 626 29.94 16.77 -37.25
C ILE A 626 28.59 16.73 -36.53
N SER A 627 27.86 15.61 -36.57
CA SER A 627 26.57 15.47 -35.87
C SER A 627 26.69 15.55 -34.36
N ILE A 628 27.85 15.18 -33.80
CA ILE A 628 28.11 15.18 -32.35
C ILE A 628 28.84 16.47 -31.92
N ALA A 629 29.80 16.96 -32.70
CA ALA A 629 30.52 18.21 -32.41
C ALA A 629 29.69 19.48 -32.73
N GLY A 630 28.71 19.39 -33.63
CA GLY A 630 27.89 20.51 -34.07
C GLY A 630 28.72 21.69 -34.60
N LYS A 631 28.30 22.91 -34.27
CA LYS A 631 28.94 24.16 -34.75
C LYS A 631 30.32 24.48 -34.15
N LEU A 632 30.91 23.62 -33.29
CA LEU A 632 32.29 23.84 -32.81
C LEU A 632 33.30 23.91 -33.97
N LEU A 633 32.99 23.28 -35.11
CA LEU A 633 33.87 23.20 -36.28
C LEU A 633 33.80 24.41 -37.22
N ASP A 634 32.77 25.27 -37.14
CA ASP A 634 32.62 26.42 -38.06
C ASP A 634 33.79 27.43 -37.95
N GLY A 635 34.34 27.60 -36.74
CA GLY A 635 35.54 28.41 -36.51
C GLY A 635 36.86 27.65 -36.73
N ILE A 636 36.85 26.31 -36.62
CA ILE A 636 38.04 25.48 -36.77
C ILE A 636 38.12 24.97 -38.20
N LYS A 637 38.77 25.76 -39.08
CA LYS A 637 39.29 25.28 -40.37
C LYS A 637 40.45 24.29 -40.16
N LEU A 638 40.14 23.15 -39.54
CA LEU A 638 40.95 21.95 -39.52
C LEU A 638 41.16 21.53 -40.97
N LYS A 639 42.29 21.94 -41.54
CA LYS A 639 42.64 21.64 -42.93
C LYS A 639 42.56 20.12 -43.10
N VAL A 640 41.66 19.66 -43.97
CA VAL A 640 41.44 18.22 -44.23
C VAL A 640 42.75 17.54 -44.69
N THR A 641 43.67 18.31 -45.29
CA THR A 641 45.04 17.90 -45.62
C THR A 641 45.93 17.54 -44.42
N SER A 642 45.63 17.97 -43.20
CA SER A 642 46.33 17.53 -41.97
C SER A 642 45.97 16.10 -41.62
N ILE A 643 44.68 15.76 -41.60
CA ILE A 643 44.18 14.39 -41.37
C ILE A 643 44.65 13.47 -42.51
N TYR A 644 44.60 13.96 -43.75
CA TYR A 644 45.15 13.25 -44.92
C TYR A 644 46.67 13.05 -44.92
N LYS A 645 47.44 13.86 -44.17
CA LYS A 645 48.86 13.59 -43.91
C LYS A 645 49.04 12.55 -42.82
N PHE A 646 48.29 12.68 -41.71
CA PHE A 646 48.36 11.79 -40.55
C PHE A 646 48.09 10.32 -40.93
N ILE A 647 47.06 10.07 -41.74
CA ILE A 647 46.70 8.73 -42.24
C ILE A 647 47.76 8.12 -43.20
N ARG A 648 48.71 8.93 -43.72
CA ARG A 648 49.59 8.54 -44.83
C ARG A 648 51.06 8.29 -44.44
N GLN A 649 51.42 8.40 -43.15
CA GLN A 649 52.76 8.05 -42.65
C GLN A 649 52.68 7.23 -41.33
N PRO A 650 52.47 5.90 -41.39
CA PRO A 650 52.27 5.08 -40.20
C PRO A 650 53.50 4.94 -39.27
N ASN A 651 54.72 5.11 -39.80
CA ASN A 651 55.94 4.66 -39.13
C ASN A 651 56.76 5.76 -38.43
N THR A 652 56.37 7.03 -38.53
CA THR A 652 57.18 8.17 -38.04
C THR A 652 56.35 9.26 -37.36
N LEU A 653 55.66 8.92 -36.26
CA LEU A 653 55.38 9.80 -35.11
C LEU A 653 54.62 9.02 -34.02
N LYS A 654 55.36 8.48 -33.04
CA LYS A 654 54.79 8.25 -31.71
C LYS A 654 54.71 9.61 -30.97
N ALA A 655 53.82 9.71 -29.99
CA ALA A 655 53.62 10.86 -29.09
C ALA A 655 53.01 12.15 -29.68
N ASP A 656 53.75 12.94 -30.47
CA ASP A 656 53.69 14.41 -30.34
C ASP A 656 52.52 15.18 -31.02
N LEU A 657 51.48 14.52 -31.54
CA LEU A 657 50.41 15.19 -32.32
C LEU A 657 48.95 14.88 -31.97
N LEU A 658 48.67 14.06 -30.95
CA LEU A 658 47.38 14.14 -30.23
C LEU A 658 47.35 15.33 -29.24
N TYR A 659 48.48 16.03 -29.07
CA TYR A 659 48.70 17.10 -28.10
C TYR A 659 48.67 18.53 -28.71
N ASP A 660 47.86 18.84 -29.74
CA ASP A 660 47.53 20.25 -29.99
C ASP A 660 46.58 20.77 -28.90
N HIS A 661 47.21 21.23 -27.83
CA HIS A 661 46.61 21.81 -26.63
C HIS A 661 45.50 22.82 -26.94
N ARG A 662 45.46 23.47 -28.12
CA ARG A 662 44.48 24.51 -28.43
C ARG A 662 43.05 24.01 -28.54
N VAL A 663 42.79 22.86 -29.15
CA VAL A 663 41.42 22.33 -29.29
C VAL A 663 40.85 21.95 -27.91
N LEU A 664 41.67 21.29 -27.10
CA LEU A 664 41.34 20.89 -25.73
C LEU A 664 41.18 22.13 -24.82
N ARG A 665 42.08 23.12 -24.92
CA ARG A 665 42.07 24.35 -24.11
C ARG A 665 40.91 25.29 -24.45
N MET A 666 40.54 25.43 -25.72
CA MET A 666 39.33 26.17 -26.12
C MET A 666 38.06 25.47 -25.62
N SER A 667 38.03 24.14 -25.64
CA SER A 667 36.92 23.36 -25.06
C SER A 667 36.85 23.53 -23.53
N TYR A 668 38.00 23.53 -22.85
CA TYR A 668 38.16 23.74 -21.42
C TYR A 668 37.68 25.13 -20.97
N GLU A 669 38.15 26.21 -21.63
CA GLU A 669 37.76 27.59 -21.33
C GLU A 669 36.26 27.86 -21.62
N PHE A 670 35.67 27.15 -22.59
CA PHE A 670 34.23 27.23 -22.86
C PHE A 670 33.40 26.39 -21.86
N MET A 671 33.88 25.22 -21.46
CA MET A 671 33.20 24.39 -20.44
C MET A 671 33.20 25.04 -19.07
N GLN A 672 34.28 25.70 -18.62
CA GLN A 672 34.29 26.43 -17.34
C GLN A 672 33.17 27.49 -17.24
N ARG A 673 32.64 28.00 -18.36
CA ARG A 673 31.52 28.96 -18.40
C ARG A 673 30.14 28.29 -18.37
N HIS A 674 30.05 26.97 -18.49
CA HIS A 674 28.78 26.24 -18.65
C HIS A 674 28.63 24.94 -17.85
N GLN A 675 29.68 24.42 -17.21
CA GLN A 675 29.74 23.14 -16.49
C GLN A 675 28.46 22.81 -15.70
N HIS A 676 28.14 23.59 -14.67
CA HIS A 676 27.02 23.27 -13.76
C HIS A 676 25.60 23.30 -14.36
N ARG A 677 25.36 23.82 -15.57
CA ARG A 677 24.00 23.98 -16.13
C ARG A 677 23.58 23.02 -17.23
N LYS A 678 24.51 22.31 -17.88
CA LYS A 678 24.20 21.32 -18.93
C LYS A 678 24.42 19.87 -18.50
N GLN A 679 25.14 19.63 -17.41
CA GLN A 679 25.52 18.29 -16.94
C GLN A 679 24.48 17.63 -16.00
N LEU A 680 23.39 18.33 -15.70
CA LEU A 680 22.25 17.83 -14.90
C LEU A 680 21.00 17.55 -15.75
N THR A 681 21.14 17.57 -17.09
CA THR A 681 20.02 17.65 -18.04
C THR A 681 20.03 16.51 -19.07
N ALA A 682 20.76 15.43 -18.77
CA ALA A 682 20.84 14.17 -19.49
C ALA A 682 20.73 13.02 -18.48
#